data_AF-A0A3A4PME8-F1
#
_entry.id   AF-A0A3A4PME8-F1
#
_cell.length_a   1.000
_cell.length_b   1.000
_cell.length_c   1.000
_cell.angle_alpha   90.00
_cell.angle_beta   90.00
_cell.angle_gamma   90.00
#
_symmetry.space_group_name_H-M   'P 1'
#
loop_
_entity.id
_entity.type
_entity.pdbx_description
1 polymer ?
#
loop_
_entity_poly.entity_id
_entity_poly.type
_entity_poly.pdbx_seq_one_letter_code
_entity_poly.pdbx_strand_id
1 'polypeptide(L)'
;MIGATARARDSPMPQTPAPLVQTERTHAPLVPTEQTHAPLVSPRPTHATPGAAAAAGLAASRCATASVAAAVLLLAANLASAQSDAQVDALIDKLVAALKQAQVVDGPQAGSFRGEMPGVHAGGVSTLATYALLAAGVSPYDPVIERAIGFLEEHPLPGTYSRSLRAATWSHLIARTGESTARQRYQRALRTDVKWLTDALREDGYYGYDAEGTGGDHSCSQFGVLGVWAARMIPGPSPIEVSLNYWERVRNHWLAHQDDDGSWSYSGAKAGSVTMTTAGINTLYILAAEYLTQKEPVYSRLRGVARRDEMDNEVKRLFDAADRGFAWLKSRSLLDGGGYQLFGLERLGVASGRKVIGGVDWYRAGAASVRGPSGDVVEDAFSLLFLVYGRAPVLMAKLRYGEGQGWNRYYRDLHFLTSYLSGRYERIFKWQIVDADEGLDDLLDAPILVISGEYGLDLTGEQRTRLLDYVDAGGTIIGHADHGNDRFTASFRQLCAEWFADRGGMLKPLAADHPLYTASGGGGKAWAQDYRIEGVDDGVRTCVFLFPNDLAGAWHQNRQQQHPDVFALMSNMTEYAGGEYDDLPRRLRPPLRAGPGAKPLGYLTVDTRFLGGRPLQTTGKWLTVGGQLAHASGVYVLAACPPPATAGAAEYDDYGKKDEAKPRTPASLTTPLRPSDVLHVTGTAAFNVDDGRVDELAGYVQRGGFIWLEAAGGDEGWVRSAAALMDAVSTRIGGEVRPVERDHVLLAGRLPGLAGEPTTEAAAEAAALRPNRWGLVRLRGGAPPMRTLEKDGRTVAVLTPFDTLATAAGHRVWGAPAYAAEPTLRLVSRLLLLRYLDVTGTARTAGALPTRPASSLVAFVRTLIVADRFGEAVEWTRAIERLDPDADGLTGLRGELRSRMLAAFRAARADGRDADAARLARQVTALFPDDLRGLWLAEQERGGPIDRPADAPADLPAGLADIEVVFGDQTTNARWLLQQWQQQKEQYDALQKELADAKSELDALDARARELIRQQARSGRGGARGGGEFDKIAAQRKLIETQARKTERAANESVAKMNRITRALAPHEDAIARLGWIVRDGVWMPKAQNDTAPPAP
;
A
#
# COMPACT_ATOMS: atom_id res chain seq x y z
N MET A 1 -44.48 -54.02 -28.84
CA MET A 1 -45.83 -53.50 -29.18
C MET A 1 -45.61 -52.03 -29.55
N ILE A 2 -45.62 -51.64 -30.83
CA ILE A 2 -46.79 -51.21 -31.64
C ILE A 2 -47.39 -49.89 -31.05
N GLY A 3 -47.50 -48.74 -31.73
CA GLY A 3 -47.17 -48.29 -33.11
C GLY A 3 -46.65 -46.81 -33.10
N ALA A 4 -46.21 -46.15 -34.19
CA ALA A 4 -46.95 -45.67 -35.38
C ALA A 4 -48.16 -44.73 -35.04
N THR A 5 -48.39 -43.53 -35.64
CA THR A 5 -47.75 -42.85 -36.79
C THR A 5 -47.98 -41.31 -36.85
N ALA A 6 -47.18 -40.66 -37.71
CA ALA A 6 -47.04 -39.26 -38.14
C ALA A 6 -48.26 -38.34 -38.50
N ARG A 7 -48.02 -37.01 -38.31
CA ARG A 7 -48.34 -35.80 -39.15
C ARG A 7 -49.77 -35.56 -39.74
N ALA A 8 -50.35 -34.37 -39.52
CA ALA A 8 -50.54 -33.28 -40.55
C ALA A 8 -51.67 -32.24 -40.26
N ARG A 9 -51.38 -30.99 -40.70
CA ARG A 9 -52.18 -29.78 -41.05
C ARG A 9 -53.57 -29.99 -41.73
N ASP A 10 -54.53 -29.04 -41.89
CA ASP A 10 -54.54 -27.53 -42.01
C ASP A 10 -55.97 -26.90 -41.82
N SER A 11 -56.12 -25.55 -41.97
CA SER A 11 -57.34 -24.75 -42.35
C SER A 11 -58.48 -24.44 -41.32
N PRO A 12 -59.40 -23.44 -41.55
CA PRO A 12 -59.44 -22.28 -42.50
C PRO A 12 -59.85 -20.89 -41.89
N MET A 13 -59.95 -19.84 -42.73
CA MET A 13 -60.53 -18.49 -42.45
C MET A 13 -62.07 -18.43 -42.67
N PRO A 14 -62.76 -17.30 -42.35
CA PRO A 14 -62.97 -16.16 -43.29
C PRO A 14 -62.86 -14.77 -42.57
N GLN A 15 -63.18 -13.55 -43.06
CA GLN A 15 -63.91 -12.98 -44.24
C GLN A 15 -63.16 -11.73 -44.84
N THR A 16 -63.85 -10.84 -45.58
CA THR A 16 -63.39 -9.61 -46.27
C THR A 16 -64.57 -8.60 -46.38
N PRO A 17 -64.44 -7.28 -46.76
CA PRO A 17 -64.10 -6.83 -48.14
C PRO A 17 -63.34 -5.47 -48.30
N ALA A 18 -63.09 -5.06 -49.56
CA ALA A 18 -62.50 -3.78 -50.02
C ALA A 18 -63.35 -3.14 -51.17
N PRO A 19 -63.08 -1.91 -51.65
CA PRO A 19 -62.18 -1.64 -52.82
C PRO A 19 -61.27 -0.37 -52.65
N LEU A 20 -60.23 0.00 -53.43
CA LEU A 20 -59.81 -0.10 -54.87
C LEU A 20 -60.47 0.94 -55.83
N VAL A 21 -59.85 1.53 -56.89
CA VAL A 21 -58.60 1.30 -57.71
C VAL A 21 -58.00 2.65 -58.22
N GLN A 22 -56.71 2.70 -58.66
CA GLN A 22 -56.02 3.54 -59.71
C GLN A 22 -54.54 3.86 -59.30
N THR A 23 -53.44 4.06 -60.09
CA THR A 23 -53.06 4.30 -61.53
C THR A 23 -52.93 5.79 -61.97
N GLU A 24 -52.08 6.26 -62.91
CA GLU A 24 -51.34 5.64 -64.06
C GLU A 24 -49.80 5.94 -64.18
N ARG A 25 -49.23 6.13 -65.40
CA ARG A 25 -47.79 5.94 -65.79
C ARG A 25 -47.25 6.97 -66.82
N THR A 26 -45.92 6.91 -67.07
CA THR A 26 -45.13 7.44 -68.23
C THR A 26 -44.72 8.93 -68.17
N HIS A 27 -43.70 9.46 -68.87
CA HIS A 27 -42.74 8.95 -69.90
C HIS A 27 -41.32 9.56 -69.67
N ALA A 28 -40.28 9.09 -70.38
CA ALA A 28 -38.92 9.72 -70.42
C ALA A 28 -38.66 10.38 -71.80
N PRO A 29 -37.68 11.32 -71.96
CA PRO A 29 -36.33 10.90 -72.41
C PRO A 29 -35.09 11.80 -72.07
N LEU A 30 -33.89 11.20 -72.22
CA LEU A 30 -32.57 11.76 -72.67
C LEU A 30 -31.74 12.80 -71.85
N VAL A 31 -30.76 12.25 -71.10
CA VAL A 31 -29.29 12.53 -70.96
C VAL A 31 -28.67 13.47 -72.04
N PRO A 32 -27.60 14.30 -71.81
CA PRO A 32 -26.43 14.10 -70.91
C PRO A 32 -25.96 15.35 -70.09
N THR A 33 -24.85 15.40 -69.33
CA THR A 33 -23.61 14.58 -69.16
C THR A 33 -23.13 14.51 -67.68
N GLU A 34 -22.56 13.36 -67.28
CA GLU A 34 -21.32 13.14 -66.47
C GLU A 34 -21.06 13.87 -65.12
N GLN A 35 -20.39 13.28 -64.11
CA GLN A 35 -19.92 11.89 -63.89
C GLN A 35 -19.88 11.56 -62.38
N THR A 36 -19.65 10.29 -62.05
CA THR A 36 -19.77 9.68 -60.71
C THR A 36 -18.72 10.09 -59.67
N HIS A 37 -19.11 10.16 -58.38
CA HIS A 37 -18.20 10.02 -57.25
C HIS A 37 -18.56 8.84 -56.34
N ALA A 38 -17.58 7.95 -56.13
CA ALA A 38 -17.54 6.89 -55.12
C ALA A 38 -16.07 6.76 -54.64
N PRO A 39 -15.78 6.14 -53.49
CA PRO A 39 -14.65 6.54 -52.64
C PRO A 39 -13.34 5.77 -52.89
N LEU A 40 -12.21 6.29 -52.35
CA LEU A 40 -11.16 5.51 -51.66
C LEU A 40 -10.00 6.38 -51.11
N VAL A 41 -9.34 5.86 -50.05
CA VAL A 41 -7.96 6.13 -49.57
C VAL A 41 -7.55 7.55 -49.13
N SER A 42 -7.11 7.66 -47.87
CA SER A 42 -6.31 8.76 -47.32
C SER A 42 -4.81 8.45 -47.33
N PRO A 43 -3.93 9.37 -47.75
CA PRO A 43 -2.50 9.34 -47.42
C PRO A 43 -2.04 10.51 -46.53
N ARG A 44 -0.85 10.33 -45.94
CA ARG A 44 -0.18 11.20 -44.94
C ARG A 44 -0.02 12.68 -45.37
N PRO A 45 -0.05 13.65 -44.43
CA PRO A 45 0.52 14.97 -44.65
C PRO A 45 2.05 14.96 -44.51
N THR A 46 2.74 15.76 -45.31
CA THR A 46 4.19 16.06 -45.20
C THR A 46 4.43 17.54 -44.90
N HIS A 47 5.63 17.87 -44.42
CA HIS A 47 6.10 19.18 -43.96
C HIS A 47 5.59 20.42 -44.70
N ALA A 48 5.30 21.47 -43.93
CA ALA A 48 5.37 22.87 -44.33
C ALA A 48 6.17 23.65 -43.26
N THR A 49 6.85 24.74 -43.67
CA THR A 49 7.85 25.48 -42.86
C THR A 49 7.27 26.67 -42.08
N PRO A 50 7.99 27.18 -41.04
CA PRO A 50 7.41 28.10 -40.06
C PRO A 50 7.48 29.60 -40.47
N GLY A 51 6.48 30.37 -40.05
CA GLY A 51 6.49 31.84 -40.12
C GLY A 51 5.37 32.48 -39.29
N ALA A 52 5.68 33.61 -38.64
CA ALA A 52 4.74 34.55 -38.00
C ALA A 52 3.76 34.01 -36.91
N ALA A 53 4.28 33.68 -35.72
CA ALA A 53 3.45 33.47 -34.51
C ALA A 53 4.10 34.01 -33.20
N ALA A 54 4.93 35.05 -33.29
CA ALA A 54 5.77 35.53 -32.18
C ALA A 54 5.25 36.81 -31.48
N ALA A 55 3.98 36.82 -31.03
CA ALA A 55 3.38 38.00 -30.39
C ALA A 55 2.40 37.73 -29.21
N ALA A 56 2.10 36.47 -28.85
CA ALA A 56 1.08 36.13 -27.84
C ALA A 56 1.58 35.24 -26.68
N GLY A 57 2.88 34.93 -26.60
CA GLY A 57 3.42 33.83 -25.79
C GLY A 57 3.62 34.07 -24.27
N LEU A 58 3.33 35.26 -23.73
CA LEU A 58 3.79 35.65 -22.37
C LEU A 58 2.73 35.68 -21.26
N ALA A 59 1.44 35.48 -21.58
CA ALA A 59 0.37 35.43 -20.56
C ALA A 59 -0.01 33.99 -20.15
N ALA A 60 -0.17 33.07 -21.11
CA ALA A 60 -0.72 31.73 -20.86
C ALA A 60 0.21 30.80 -20.03
N SER A 61 1.53 30.99 -20.13
CA SER A 61 2.53 30.07 -19.57
C SER A 61 2.51 29.96 -18.02
N ARG A 62 1.94 30.95 -17.32
CA ARG A 62 1.89 30.97 -15.84
C ARG A 62 0.71 30.22 -15.22
N CYS A 63 -0.38 29.97 -15.95
CA CYS A 63 -1.49 29.14 -15.45
C CYS A 63 -1.21 27.65 -15.68
N ALA A 64 -0.75 27.26 -16.87
CA ALA A 64 -0.48 25.86 -17.19
C ALA A 64 0.59 25.25 -16.28
N THR A 65 1.66 26.00 -15.98
CA THR A 65 2.72 25.55 -15.06
C THR A 65 2.23 25.42 -13.62
N ALA A 66 1.35 26.30 -13.14
CA ALA A 66 0.74 26.18 -11.81
C ALA A 66 -0.18 24.95 -11.70
N SER A 67 -1.02 24.68 -12.70
CA SER A 67 -1.89 23.50 -12.72
C SER A 67 -1.11 22.19 -12.78
N VAL A 68 -0.04 22.11 -13.60
CA VAL A 68 0.82 20.93 -13.67
C VAL A 68 1.63 20.77 -12.38
N ALA A 69 2.18 21.85 -11.81
CA ALA A 69 2.88 21.78 -10.53
C ALA A 69 1.98 21.34 -9.37
N ALA A 70 0.72 21.81 -9.33
CA ALA A 70 -0.27 21.36 -8.35
C ALA A 70 -0.62 19.87 -8.53
N ALA A 71 -0.83 19.41 -9.76
CA ALA A 71 -1.08 17.99 -10.05
C ALA A 71 0.13 17.10 -9.70
N VAL A 72 1.36 17.55 -9.98
CA VAL A 72 2.60 16.84 -9.62
C VAL A 72 2.83 16.84 -8.11
N LEU A 73 2.52 17.93 -7.39
CA LEU A 73 2.59 17.99 -5.93
C LEU A 73 1.52 17.09 -5.28
N LEU A 74 0.32 17.02 -5.85
CA LEU A 74 -0.71 16.06 -5.41
C LEU A 74 -0.31 14.60 -5.69
N LEU A 75 0.35 14.30 -6.81
CA LEU A 75 0.91 12.97 -7.06
C LEU A 75 2.06 12.66 -6.08
N ALA A 76 2.98 13.59 -5.87
CA ALA A 76 4.12 13.42 -4.96
C ALA A 76 3.67 13.25 -3.50
N ALA A 77 2.65 14.00 -3.06
CA ALA A 77 2.03 13.83 -1.74
C ALA A 77 1.39 12.44 -1.58
N ASN A 78 0.68 11.94 -2.60
CA ASN A 78 0.12 10.59 -2.59
C ASN A 78 1.18 9.48 -2.60
N LEU A 79 2.33 9.71 -3.26
CA LEU A 79 3.47 8.78 -3.23
C LEU A 79 4.19 8.79 -1.88
N ALA A 80 4.18 9.91 -1.15
CA ALA A 80 4.73 10.02 0.20
C ALA A 80 3.77 9.59 1.33
N SER A 81 2.48 9.38 1.04
CA SER A 81 1.43 9.05 2.03
C SER A 81 0.87 7.64 1.93
N ALA A 82 1.33 6.82 0.97
CA ALA A 82 0.85 5.46 0.78
C ALA A 82 1.12 4.59 2.02
N GLN A 83 0.06 4.13 2.70
CA GLN A 83 0.20 3.20 3.82
C GLN A 83 0.76 1.86 3.34
N SER A 84 1.73 1.33 4.08
CA SER A 84 2.21 -0.04 3.94
C SER A 84 1.34 -1.03 4.74
N ASP A 85 1.42 -2.32 4.40
CA ASP A 85 0.72 -3.37 5.13
C ASP A 85 1.04 -3.38 6.64
N ALA A 86 2.29 -3.06 7.02
CA ALA A 86 2.68 -2.95 8.43
C ALA A 86 2.02 -1.75 9.15
N GLN A 87 1.74 -0.66 8.44
CA GLN A 87 1.01 0.50 8.99
C GLN A 87 -0.49 0.18 9.12
N VAL A 88 -1.07 -0.56 8.16
CA VAL A 88 -2.45 -1.07 8.25
C VAL A 88 -2.61 -2.07 9.39
N ASP A 89 -1.67 -3.02 9.54
CA ASP A 89 -1.76 -4.04 10.59
C ASP A 89 -1.68 -3.38 11.98
N ALA A 90 -0.79 -2.41 12.18
CA ALA A 90 -0.72 -1.59 13.40
C ALA A 90 -1.91 -0.60 13.59
N LEU A 91 -2.73 -0.36 12.57
CA LEU A 91 -3.97 0.42 12.63
C LEU A 91 -5.17 -0.47 12.99
N ILE A 92 -5.21 -1.69 12.45
CA ILE A 92 -6.15 -2.75 12.82
C ILE A 92 -6.04 -3.06 14.31
N ASP A 93 -4.83 -3.24 14.84
CA ASP A 93 -4.62 -3.52 16.27
C ASP A 93 -5.17 -2.41 17.18
N LYS A 94 -5.01 -1.13 16.78
CA LYS A 94 -5.56 0.03 17.51
C LYS A 94 -7.08 0.04 17.50
N LEU A 95 -7.71 -0.25 16.35
CA LEU A 95 -9.17 -0.32 16.23
C LEU A 95 -9.75 -1.50 17.03
N VAL A 96 -9.10 -2.68 16.99
CA VAL A 96 -9.46 -3.83 17.84
C VAL A 96 -9.34 -3.48 19.32
N ALA A 97 -8.27 -2.81 19.74
CA ALA A 97 -8.11 -2.38 21.13
C ALA A 97 -9.17 -1.37 21.57
N ALA A 98 -9.46 -0.36 20.74
CA ALA A 98 -10.46 0.66 21.00
C ALA A 98 -11.88 0.07 21.13
N LEU A 99 -12.28 -0.80 20.18
CA LEU A 99 -13.57 -1.49 20.23
C LEU A 99 -13.70 -2.38 21.48
N LYS A 100 -12.66 -3.12 21.87
CA LYS A 100 -12.66 -3.90 23.13
C LYS A 100 -12.83 -3.00 24.37
N GLN A 101 -12.19 -1.84 24.40
CA GLN A 101 -12.34 -0.85 25.49
C GLN A 101 -13.72 -0.16 25.48
N ALA A 102 -14.40 -0.14 24.34
CA ALA A 102 -15.74 0.41 24.19
C ALA A 102 -16.87 -0.55 24.63
N GLN A 103 -16.58 -1.78 25.07
CA GLN A 103 -17.60 -2.65 25.65
C GLN A 103 -18.09 -2.12 27.01
N VAL A 104 -19.40 -2.22 27.26
CA VAL A 104 -20.04 -2.03 28.55
C VAL A 104 -19.88 -3.31 29.36
N VAL A 105 -19.21 -3.24 30.52
CA VAL A 105 -18.91 -4.42 31.35
C VAL A 105 -19.86 -4.65 32.51
N ASP A 106 -20.57 -3.60 32.96
CA ASP A 106 -21.42 -3.61 34.16
C ASP A 106 -22.84 -3.09 33.88
N GLY A 107 -23.79 -3.51 34.73
CA GLY A 107 -25.17 -3.03 34.72
C GLY A 107 -26.09 -3.67 33.66
N PRO A 108 -27.32 -3.15 33.47
CA PRO A 108 -28.35 -3.76 32.61
C PRO A 108 -28.05 -3.78 31.10
N GLN A 109 -26.85 -3.36 30.68
CA GLN A 109 -26.36 -3.38 29.30
C GLN A 109 -24.98 -4.07 29.20
N ALA A 110 -24.56 -4.81 30.22
CA ALA A 110 -23.31 -5.57 30.19
C ALA A 110 -23.23 -6.49 28.95
N GLY A 111 -22.09 -6.46 28.27
CA GLY A 111 -21.86 -7.15 27.00
C GLY A 111 -22.14 -6.30 25.74
N SER A 112 -22.94 -5.24 25.85
CA SER A 112 -23.16 -4.28 24.76
C SER A 112 -21.94 -3.36 24.54
N PHE A 113 -21.97 -2.53 23.51
CA PHE A 113 -20.94 -1.53 23.24
C PHE A 113 -21.48 -0.10 23.38
N ARG A 114 -20.61 0.85 23.75
CA ARG A 114 -20.97 2.27 23.92
C ARG A 114 -21.62 2.82 22.65
N GLY A 115 -22.65 3.65 22.82
CA GLY A 115 -23.42 4.23 21.72
C GLY A 115 -24.60 3.38 21.25
N GLU A 116 -24.88 2.23 21.88
CA GLU A 116 -26.04 1.39 21.53
C GLU A 116 -27.36 2.18 21.50
N MET A 117 -28.16 1.93 20.45
CA MET A 117 -29.31 2.76 20.09
C MET A 117 -30.63 2.11 20.49
N PRO A 118 -31.67 2.89 20.86
CA PRO A 118 -32.99 2.34 21.23
C PRO A 118 -33.88 2.00 20.03
N GLY A 119 -35.00 1.34 20.29
CA GLY A 119 -36.07 1.11 19.31
C GLY A 119 -35.66 0.16 18.18
N VAL A 120 -35.99 0.53 16.93
CA VAL A 120 -35.68 -0.27 15.73
C VAL A 120 -34.18 -0.52 15.53
N HIS A 121 -33.32 0.31 16.14
CA HIS A 121 -31.86 0.20 16.06
C HIS A 121 -31.23 -0.66 17.16
N ALA A 122 -32.02 -1.21 18.09
CA ALA A 122 -31.52 -1.96 19.25
C ALA A 122 -30.62 -3.13 18.84
N GLY A 123 -29.45 -3.22 19.49
CA GLY A 123 -28.40 -4.19 19.21
C GLY A 123 -27.57 -3.89 17.95
N GLY A 124 -27.87 -2.82 17.21
CA GLY A 124 -27.21 -2.48 15.96
C GLY A 124 -25.72 -2.16 16.13
N VAL A 125 -25.36 -1.49 17.22
CA VAL A 125 -23.96 -1.13 17.51
C VAL A 125 -23.19 -2.37 17.99
N SER A 126 -23.76 -3.13 18.91
CA SER A 126 -23.11 -4.33 19.46
C SER A 126 -22.95 -5.45 18.44
N THR A 127 -23.91 -5.63 17.51
CA THR A 127 -23.77 -6.59 16.40
C THR A 127 -22.67 -6.19 15.43
N LEU A 128 -22.59 -4.90 15.06
CA LEU A 128 -21.53 -4.39 14.18
C LEU A 128 -20.14 -4.52 14.82
N ALA A 129 -19.97 -4.11 16.07
CA ALA A 129 -18.71 -4.21 16.80
C ALA A 129 -18.25 -5.67 16.98
N THR A 130 -19.18 -6.58 17.33
CA THR A 130 -18.90 -8.02 17.45
C THR A 130 -18.51 -8.62 16.10
N TYR A 131 -19.22 -8.27 15.02
CA TYR A 131 -18.87 -8.70 13.66
C TYR A 131 -17.49 -8.20 13.24
N ALA A 132 -17.15 -6.94 13.50
CA ALA A 132 -15.85 -6.36 13.15
C ALA A 132 -14.69 -6.98 13.93
N LEU A 133 -14.84 -7.19 15.25
CA LEU A 133 -13.85 -7.86 16.09
C LEU A 133 -13.64 -9.32 15.65
N LEU A 134 -14.73 -10.05 15.37
CA LEU A 134 -14.65 -11.40 14.79
C LEU A 134 -13.92 -11.37 13.45
N ALA A 135 -14.33 -10.51 12.49
CA ALA A 135 -13.68 -10.40 11.20
C ALA A 135 -12.16 -10.18 11.35
N ALA A 136 -11.75 -9.25 12.23
CA ALA A 136 -10.35 -8.91 12.51
C ALA A 136 -9.48 -10.07 13.04
N GLY A 137 -10.08 -11.14 13.54
CA GLY A 137 -9.37 -12.33 14.03
C GLY A 137 -9.49 -12.56 15.54
N VAL A 138 -10.30 -11.77 16.26
CA VAL A 138 -10.55 -12.02 17.68
C VAL A 138 -11.20 -13.40 17.85
N SER A 139 -10.76 -14.13 18.87
CA SER A 139 -11.21 -15.49 19.18
C SER A 139 -12.70 -15.51 19.54
N PRO A 140 -13.47 -16.53 19.12
CA PRO A 140 -14.80 -16.81 19.67
C PRO A 140 -14.84 -16.96 21.20
N TYR A 141 -13.69 -17.32 21.79
CA TYR A 141 -13.47 -17.54 23.23
C TYR A 141 -12.78 -16.34 23.91
N ASP A 142 -12.78 -15.16 23.29
CA ASP A 142 -12.35 -13.92 23.93
C ASP A 142 -13.48 -13.42 24.86
N PRO A 143 -13.22 -13.07 26.13
CA PRO A 143 -14.28 -12.64 27.06
C PRO A 143 -15.10 -11.43 26.60
N VAL A 144 -14.58 -10.58 25.70
CA VAL A 144 -15.37 -9.52 25.04
C VAL A 144 -16.43 -10.13 24.12
N ILE A 145 -16.04 -11.11 23.30
CA ILE A 145 -16.94 -11.81 22.39
C ILE A 145 -17.96 -12.65 23.15
N GLU A 146 -17.55 -13.37 24.20
CA GLU A 146 -18.47 -14.19 25.00
C GLU A 146 -19.59 -13.36 25.66
N ARG A 147 -19.24 -12.21 26.29
CA ARG A 147 -20.25 -11.29 26.84
C ARG A 147 -21.15 -10.68 25.76
N ALA A 148 -20.58 -10.36 24.60
CA ALA A 148 -21.36 -9.82 23.48
C ALA A 148 -22.34 -10.86 22.93
N ILE A 149 -21.95 -12.14 22.82
CA ILE A 149 -22.85 -13.24 22.44
C ILE A 149 -24.02 -13.36 23.43
N GLY A 150 -23.76 -13.27 24.74
CA GLY A 150 -24.80 -13.26 25.76
C GLY A 150 -25.80 -12.13 25.56
N PHE A 151 -25.32 -10.88 25.49
CA PHE A 151 -26.14 -9.71 25.20
C PHE A 151 -26.98 -9.89 23.92
N LEU A 152 -26.35 -10.38 22.84
CA LEU A 152 -26.97 -10.57 21.52
C LEU A 152 -27.95 -11.74 21.44
N GLU A 153 -27.97 -12.69 22.38
CA GLU A 153 -29.00 -13.73 22.47
C GLU A 153 -30.16 -13.32 23.38
N GLU A 154 -29.88 -12.61 24.48
CA GLU A 154 -30.89 -12.24 25.49
C GLU A 154 -31.75 -11.04 25.05
N HIS A 155 -31.19 -10.08 24.30
CA HIS A 155 -31.88 -8.85 23.95
C HIS A 155 -32.72 -8.96 22.66
N PRO A 156 -33.90 -8.33 22.60
CA PRO A 156 -34.69 -8.26 21.38
C PRO A 156 -34.03 -7.33 20.37
N LEU A 157 -33.73 -7.85 19.18
CA LEU A 157 -33.31 -7.09 18.01
C LEU A 157 -34.52 -6.97 17.06
N PRO A 158 -35.26 -5.85 17.06
CA PRO A 158 -36.48 -5.72 16.24
C PRO A 158 -36.20 -5.37 14.78
N GLY A 159 -35.07 -4.72 14.47
CA GLY A 159 -34.84 -4.12 13.15
C GLY A 159 -33.91 -4.87 12.19
N THR A 160 -34.03 -4.51 10.92
CA THR A 160 -33.34 -5.11 9.76
C THR A 160 -31.82 -5.01 9.88
N TYR A 161 -31.27 -3.85 10.25
CA TYR A 161 -29.82 -3.65 10.42
C TYR A 161 -29.26 -4.62 11.47
N SER A 162 -29.82 -4.59 12.69
CA SER A 162 -29.35 -5.39 13.81
C SER A 162 -29.42 -6.89 13.51
N ARG A 163 -30.53 -7.38 12.95
CA ARG A 163 -30.64 -8.82 12.58
C ARG A 163 -29.70 -9.22 11.45
N SER A 164 -29.46 -8.36 10.48
CA SER A 164 -28.54 -8.64 9.37
C SER A 164 -27.08 -8.71 9.84
N LEU A 165 -26.68 -7.79 10.73
CA LEU A 165 -25.37 -7.79 11.38
C LEU A 165 -25.22 -8.97 12.37
N ARG A 166 -26.29 -9.36 13.07
CA ARG A 166 -26.30 -10.56 13.91
C ARG A 166 -26.18 -11.84 13.08
N ALA A 167 -26.82 -11.91 11.92
CA ALA A 167 -26.66 -13.02 10.97
C ALA A 167 -25.20 -13.15 10.47
N ALA A 168 -24.54 -12.03 10.16
CA ALA A 168 -23.10 -12.03 9.84
C ALA A 168 -22.24 -12.51 11.03
N THR A 169 -22.53 -12.04 12.24
CA THR A 169 -21.89 -12.50 13.49
C THR A 169 -22.04 -14.01 13.69
N TRP A 170 -23.26 -14.56 13.56
CA TRP A 170 -23.49 -16.00 13.65
C TRP A 170 -22.76 -16.79 12.57
N SER A 171 -22.72 -16.32 11.33
CA SER A 171 -21.95 -16.97 10.26
C SER A 171 -20.46 -17.08 10.61
N HIS A 172 -19.86 -16.01 11.15
CA HIS A 172 -18.46 -16.02 11.58
C HIS A 172 -18.20 -16.96 12.77
N LEU A 173 -19.13 -17.04 13.72
CA LEU A 173 -19.02 -17.96 14.86
C LEU A 173 -19.20 -19.44 14.44
N ILE A 174 -20.13 -19.74 13.53
CA ILE A 174 -20.30 -21.09 12.94
C ILE A 174 -19.01 -21.56 12.24
N ALA A 175 -18.38 -20.66 11.49
CA ALA A 175 -17.17 -20.93 10.73
C ALA A 175 -15.92 -21.17 11.59
N ARG A 176 -15.86 -20.62 12.81
CA ARG A 176 -14.66 -20.66 13.68
C ARG A 176 -14.79 -21.46 14.97
N THR A 177 -16.00 -21.78 15.43
CA THR A 177 -16.13 -22.66 16.60
C THR A 177 -15.84 -24.11 16.20
N GLY A 178 -14.93 -24.78 16.90
CA GLY A 178 -14.70 -26.22 16.77
C GLY A 178 -15.76 -27.07 17.48
N GLU A 179 -16.55 -26.46 18.37
CA GLU A 179 -17.50 -27.15 19.24
C GLU A 179 -18.83 -27.41 18.52
N SER A 180 -19.24 -28.69 18.46
CA SER A 180 -20.44 -29.09 17.71
C SER A 180 -21.75 -28.54 18.31
N THR A 181 -21.81 -28.38 19.64
CA THR A 181 -22.96 -27.83 20.38
C THR A 181 -23.10 -26.32 20.16
N ALA A 182 -22.03 -25.54 20.34
CA ALA A 182 -22.00 -24.11 19.98
C ALA A 182 -22.31 -23.90 18.49
N ARG A 183 -21.76 -24.71 17.57
CA ARG A 183 -22.07 -24.61 16.14
C ARG A 183 -23.57 -24.80 15.86
N GLN A 184 -24.23 -25.76 16.54
CA GLN A 184 -25.68 -25.97 16.42
C GLN A 184 -26.51 -24.82 17.03
N ARG A 185 -26.06 -24.24 18.15
CA ARG A 185 -26.66 -23.04 18.76
C ARG A 185 -26.65 -21.86 17.78
N TYR A 186 -25.48 -21.52 17.24
CA TYR A 186 -25.34 -20.42 16.28
C TYR A 186 -26.08 -20.70 14.96
N GLN A 187 -26.08 -21.94 14.45
CA GLN A 187 -26.90 -22.32 13.28
C GLN A 187 -28.41 -22.16 13.54
N ARG A 188 -28.89 -22.37 14.77
CA ARG A 188 -30.29 -22.13 15.13
C ARG A 188 -30.60 -20.64 15.17
N ALA A 189 -29.74 -19.84 15.80
CA ALA A 189 -29.89 -18.38 15.85
C ALA A 189 -29.86 -17.74 14.45
N LEU A 190 -28.92 -18.19 13.59
CA LEU A 190 -28.84 -17.76 12.19
C LEU A 190 -30.11 -18.13 11.39
N ARG A 191 -30.66 -19.34 11.55
CA ARG A 191 -31.95 -19.70 10.92
C ARG A 191 -33.10 -18.80 11.37
N THR A 192 -33.14 -18.41 12.65
CA THR A 192 -34.17 -17.48 13.17
C THR A 192 -34.07 -16.10 12.53
N ASP A 193 -32.87 -15.52 12.46
CA ASP A 193 -32.67 -14.20 11.86
C ASP A 193 -32.88 -14.23 10.33
N VAL A 194 -32.38 -15.27 9.65
CA VAL A 194 -32.59 -15.43 8.19
C VAL A 194 -34.06 -15.63 7.85
N LYS A 195 -34.82 -16.40 8.64
CA LYS A 195 -36.27 -16.53 8.42
C LYS A 195 -36.97 -15.18 8.56
N TRP A 196 -36.69 -14.45 9.65
CA TRP A 196 -37.26 -13.11 9.87
C TRP A 196 -36.91 -12.17 8.71
N LEU A 197 -35.66 -12.19 8.22
CA LEU A 197 -35.25 -11.38 7.08
C LEU A 197 -35.91 -11.81 5.76
N THR A 198 -36.19 -13.10 5.54
CA THR A 198 -36.97 -13.53 4.36
C THR A 198 -38.46 -13.20 4.46
N ASP A 199 -39.02 -13.15 5.68
CA ASP A 199 -40.40 -12.74 5.94
C ASP A 199 -40.57 -11.21 5.79
N ALA A 200 -39.59 -10.44 6.26
CA ALA A 200 -39.59 -8.97 6.26
C ALA A 200 -39.32 -8.32 4.89
N LEU A 201 -39.00 -9.11 3.86
CA LEU A 201 -38.94 -8.61 2.49
C LEU A 201 -40.37 -8.28 2.02
N ARG A 202 -40.64 -7.00 1.74
CA ARG A 202 -41.94 -6.50 1.28
C ARG A 202 -42.28 -6.93 -0.14
N GLU A 203 -43.55 -6.88 -0.55
CA GLU A 203 -43.98 -7.29 -1.90
C GLU A 203 -43.31 -6.50 -3.02
N ASP A 204 -43.08 -5.19 -2.80
CA ASP A 204 -42.32 -4.30 -3.69
C ASP A 204 -40.80 -4.60 -3.75
N GLY A 205 -40.31 -5.46 -2.85
CA GLY A 205 -38.93 -5.88 -2.72
C GLY A 205 -38.04 -4.98 -1.85
N TYR A 206 -38.59 -3.94 -1.24
CA TYR A 206 -37.88 -3.16 -0.22
C TYR A 206 -37.82 -3.91 1.12
N TYR A 207 -36.86 -3.51 1.95
CA TYR A 207 -36.89 -3.67 3.41
C TYR A 207 -37.19 -2.33 4.08
N GLY A 208 -37.93 -2.36 5.19
CA GLY A 208 -38.01 -1.27 6.16
C GLY A 208 -36.94 -1.37 7.26
N TYR A 209 -36.97 -0.43 8.20
CA TYR A 209 -36.15 -0.49 9.41
C TYR A 209 -36.56 -1.65 10.33
N ASP A 210 -37.83 -2.05 10.29
CA ASP A 210 -38.43 -3.23 10.91
C ASP A 210 -39.36 -3.95 9.89
N ALA A 211 -40.09 -4.98 10.32
CA ALA A 211 -40.97 -5.79 9.47
C ALA A 211 -42.44 -5.33 9.40
N GLU A 212 -42.84 -4.34 10.20
CA GLU A 212 -44.22 -3.85 10.30
C GLU A 212 -44.40 -2.45 9.67
N GLY A 213 -43.28 -1.75 9.43
CA GLY A 213 -43.23 -0.41 8.86
C GLY A 213 -43.77 -0.26 7.43
N THR A 214 -44.46 0.86 7.18
CA THR A 214 -45.13 1.14 5.91
C THR A 214 -44.20 1.60 4.79
N GLY A 215 -42.99 2.08 5.10
CA GLY A 215 -41.96 2.49 4.14
C GLY A 215 -40.73 1.58 4.10
N GLY A 216 -39.88 1.77 3.10
CA GLY A 216 -38.61 1.06 2.95
C GLY A 216 -37.63 1.81 2.04
N ASP A 217 -36.36 1.39 2.06
CA ASP A 217 -35.27 2.05 1.34
C ASP A 217 -34.15 1.08 0.93
N HIS A 218 -33.30 1.47 -0.02
CA HIS A 218 -32.21 0.64 -0.54
C HIS A 218 -31.08 0.37 0.50
N SER A 219 -30.97 1.16 1.58
CA SER A 219 -29.97 0.95 2.63
C SER A 219 -30.41 -0.17 3.57
N CYS A 220 -31.65 -0.11 4.06
CA CYS A 220 -32.31 -1.23 4.73
C CYS A 220 -32.26 -2.49 3.87
N SER A 221 -32.49 -2.35 2.56
CA SER A 221 -32.50 -3.47 1.62
C SER A 221 -31.12 -4.07 1.36
N GLN A 222 -30.06 -3.25 1.33
CA GLN A 222 -28.69 -3.74 1.32
C GLN A 222 -28.41 -4.63 2.53
N PHE A 223 -28.75 -4.16 3.74
CA PHE A 223 -28.54 -4.96 4.95
C PHE A 223 -29.38 -6.23 4.95
N GLY A 224 -30.67 -6.15 4.61
CA GLY A 224 -31.54 -7.33 4.52
C GLY A 224 -31.00 -8.43 3.59
N VAL A 225 -30.53 -8.03 2.40
CA VAL A 225 -29.87 -8.93 1.44
C VAL A 225 -28.55 -9.49 2.00
N LEU A 226 -27.70 -8.67 2.61
CA LEU A 226 -26.45 -9.13 3.24
C LEU A 226 -26.69 -10.11 4.40
N GLY A 227 -27.74 -9.89 5.20
CA GLY A 227 -28.12 -10.75 6.32
C GLY A 227 -28.65 -12.12 5.87
N VAL A 228 -29.45 -12.16 4.80
CA VAL A 228 -29.87 -13.43 4.17
C VAL A 228 -28.69 -14.11 3.45
N TRP A 229 -27.78 -13.34 2.84
CA TRP A 229 -26.57 -13.87 2.20
C TRP A 229 -25.58 -14.48 3.21
N ALA A 230 -25.51 -13.97 4.45
CA ALA A 230 -24.70 -14.60 5.51
C ALA A 230 -25.07 -16.09 5.75
N ALA A 231 -26.33 -16.48 5.51
CA ALA A 231 -26.80 -17.87 5.57
C ALA A 231 -26.13 -18.81 4.54
N ARG A 232 -25.59 -18.23 3.46
CA ARG A 232 -24.96 -18.88 2.31
C ARG A 232 -23.43 -18.97 2.44
N MET A 233 -22.86 -18.14 3.31
CA MET A 233 -21.41 -17.99 3.53
C MET A 233 -20.86 -18.96 4.60
N ILE A 234 -21.70 -19.77 5.25
CA ILE A 234 -21.26 -20.75 6.25
C ILE A 234 -20.56 -21.96 5.59
N PRO A 235 -19.36 -22.37 6.08
CA PRO A 235 -18.63 -23.48 5.48
C PRO A 235 -19.22 -24.85 5.83
N GLY A 236 -19.06 -25.82 4.93
CA GLY A 236 -19.35 -27.24 5.18
C GLY A 236 -20.65 -27.77 4.54
N PRO A 237 -21.10 -28.97 4.96
CA PRO A 237 -22.16 -29.73 4.27
C PRO A 237 -23.59 -29.24 4.53
N SER A 238 -23.80 -28.26 5.41
CA SER A 238 -25.13 -27.82 5.87
C SER A 238 -25.36 -26.32 5.72
N PRO A 239 -25.31 -25.76 4.49
CA PRO A 239 -25.71 -24.39 4.24
C PRO A 239 -27.17 -24.18 4.64
N ILE A 240 -27.55 -22.94 4.95
CA ILE A 240 -28.96 -22.60 5.09
C ILE A 240 -29.49 -22.30 3.69
N GLU A 241 -30.50 -23.06 3.26
CA GLU A 241 -31.15 -22.85 1.98
C GLU A 241 -32.08 -21.64 2.04
N VAL A 242 -32.04 -20.84 0.96
CA VAL A 242 -32.87 -19.65 0.78
C VAL A 242 -33.63 -19.84 -0.53
N SER A 243 -34.95 -19.68 -0.49
CA SER A 243 -35.82 -19.94 -1.64
C SER A 243 -35.43 -19.09 -2.84
N LEU A 244 -35.41 -19.70 -4.03
CA LEU A 244 -35.14 -19.01 -5.30
C LEU A 244 -36.15 -17.87 -5.57
N ASN A 245 -37.36 -17.95 -5.00
CA ASN A 245 -38.37 -16.87 -5.04
C ASN A 245 -37.90 -15.59 -4.32
N TYR A 246 -37.17 -15.71 -3.20
CA TYR A 246 -36.60 -14.56 -2.49
C TYR A 246 -35.61 -13.83 -3.41
N TRP A 247 -34.66 -14.57 -3.99
CA TRP A 247 -33.67 -14.00 -4.91
C TRP A 247 -34.31 -13.45 -6.20
N GLU A 248 -35.37 -14.08 -6.71
CA GLU A 248 -36.17 -13.58 -7.84
C GLU A 248 -36.83 -12.23 -7.53
N ARG A 249 -37.38 -12.05 -6.32
CA ARG A 249 -37.96 -10.77 -5.85
C ARG A 249 -36.87 -9.70 -5.68
N VAL A 250 -35.75 -10.03 -5.05
CA VAL A 250 -34.59 -9.13 -4.91
C VAL A 250 -34.07 -8.70 -6.29
N ARG A 251 -33.92 -9.63 -7.25
CA ARG A 251 -33.55 -9.30 -8.65
C ARG A 251 -34.53 -8.33 -9.28
N ASN A 252 -35.83 -8.63 -9.21
CA ASN A 252 -36.88 -7.80 -9.82
C ASN A 252 -36.84 -6.37 -9.27
N HIS A 253 -36.67 -6.24 -7.95
CA HIS A 253 -36.58 -4.97 -7.25
C HIS A 253 -35.38 -4.14 -7.71
N TRP A 254 -34.15 -4.64 -7.55
CA TRP A 254 -32.95 -3.86 -7.82
C TRP A 254 -32.74 -3.55 -9.32
N LEU A 255 -33.24 -4.40 -10.23
CA LEU A 255 -33.25 -4.10 -11.68
C LEU A 255 -34.36 -3.12 -12.11
N ALA A 256 -35.42 -2.96 -11.32
CA ALA A 256 -36.50 -2.00 -11.61
C ALA A 256 -36.27 -0.61 -11.00
N HIS A 257 -35.47 -0.51 -9.94
CA HIS A 257 -35.18 0.74 -9.22
C HIS A 257 -33.77 1.31 -9.50
N GLN A 258 -33.14 0.91 -10.62
CA GLN A 258 -31.96 1.60 -11.14
C GLN A 258 -32.41 2.85 -11.92
N ASP A 259 -31.82 4.01 -11.62
CA ASP A 259 -32.07 5.26 -12.34
C ASP A 259 -31.53 5.21 -13.78
N ASP A 260 -32.07 6.06 -14.67
CA ASP A 260 -31.71 6.10 -16.11
C ASP A 260 -30.20 6.36 -16.35
N ASP A 261 -29.52 7.01 -15.40
CA ASP A 261 -28.08 7.30 -15.44
C ASP A 261 -27.19 6.15 -14.94
N GLY A 262 -27.80 5.03 -14.51
CA GLY A 262 -27.11 3.85 -13.98
C GLY A 262 -26.97 3.81 -12.46
N SER A 263 -27.41 4.84 -11.74
CA SER A 263 -27.29 4.91 -10.28
C SER A 263 -28.44 4.25 -9.52
N TRP A 264 -28.31 4.20 -8.20
CA TRP A 264 -29.42 3.94 -7.29
C TRP A 264 -29.45 5.02 -6.21
N SER A 265 -30.65 5.54 -5.91
CA SER A 265 -30.90 6.48 -4.81
C SER A 265 -31.29 5.73 -3.52
N TYR A 266 -31.71 6.42 -2.46
CA TYR A 266 -32.23 5.73 -1.25
C TYR A 266 -33.66 5.20 -1.43
N SER A 267 -34.54 5.93 -2.12
CA SER A 267 -36.00 5.71 -2.08
C SER A 267 -36.69 5.82 -3.45
N GLY A 268 -35.97 5.55 -4.55
CA GLY A 268 -36.52 5.57 -5.92
C GLY A 268 -36.79 6.97 -6.49
N ALA A 269 -36.61 8.04 -5.70
CA ALA A 269 -36.52 9.41 -6.22
C ALA A 269 -35.17 9.59 -6.95
N LYS A 270 -35.19 10.20 -8.15
CA LYS A 270 -34.04 10.29 -9.08
C LYS A 270 -32.89 11.14 -8.52
N ALA A 271 -32.07 10.53 -7.68
CA ALA A 271 -31.06 11.19 -6.84
C ALA A 271 -30.03 10.15 -6.35
N GLY A 272 -29.31 9.54 -7.28
CA GLY A 272 -28.32 8.50 -7.01
C GLY A 272 -27.25 8.90 -6.00
N SER A 273 -26.91 8.00 -5.07
CA SER A 273 -25.81 8.20 -4.12
C SER A 273 -24.68 7.19 -4.35
N VAL A 274 -23.48 7.50 -3.87
CA VAL A 274 -22.33 6.57 -3.91
C VAL A 274 -22.63 5.32 -3.06
N THR A 275 -23.18 5.50 -1.85
CA THR A 275 -23.55 4.39 -0.96
C THR A 275 -24.57 3.44 -1.60
N MET A 276 -25.64 3.96 -2.20
CA MET A 276 -26.74 3.15 -2.75
C MET A 276 -26.42 2.59 -4.13
N THR A 277 -25.69 3.33 -4.97
CA THR A 277 -25.18 2.78 -6.25
C THR A 277 -24.21 1.62 -5.99
N THR A 278 -23.36 1.75 -4.98
CA THR A 278 -22.48 0.67 -4.53
C THR A 278 -23.28 -0.53 -3.99
N ALA A 279 -24.34 -0.27 -3.20
CA ALA A 279 -25.26 -1.31 -2.71
C ALA A 279 -26.02 -2.05 -3.83
N GLY A 280 -26.41 -1.35 -4.89
CA GLY A 280 -27.03 -1.94 -6.07
C GLY A 280 -26.08 -2.91 -6.78
N ILE A 281 -24.87 -2.46 -7.12
CA ILE A 281 -23.87 -3.31 -7.77
C ILE A 281 -23.47 -4.50 -6.86
N ASN A 282 -23.33 -4.28 -5.54
CA ASN A 282 -23.14 -5.35 -4.56
C ASN A 282 -24.23 -6.43 -4.66
N THR A 283 -25.50 -6.00 -4.67
CA THR A 283 -26.64 -6.91 -4.75
C THR A 283 -26.69 -7.65 -6.07
N LEU A 284 -26.33 -7.01 -7.19
CA LEU A 284 -26.19 -7.69 -8.48
C LEU A 284 -25.12 -8.80 -8.45
N TYR A 285 -23.97 -8.58 -7.81
CA TYR A 285 -22.95 -9.65 -7.64
C TYR A 285 -23.39 -10.77 -6.68
N ILE A 286 -24.22 -10.47 -5.67
CA ILE A 286 -24.84 -11.51 -4.82
C ILE A 286 -25.87 -12.32 -5.61
N LEU A 287 -26.70 -11.68 -6.44
CA LEU A 287 -27.63 -12.36 -7.35
C LEU A 287 -26.89 -13.18 -8.43
N ALA A 288 -25.74 -12.71 -8.91
CA ALA A 288 -24.87 -13.50 -9.77
C ALA A 288 -24.33 -14.76 -9.06
N ALA A 289 -24.13 -14.72 -7.75
CA ALA A 289 -23.75 -15.90 -6.95
C ALA A 289 -24.93 -16.83 -6.65
N GLU A 290 -26.04 -16.30 -6.14
CA GLU A 290 -27.12 -17.09 -5.52
C GLU A 290 -28.35 -17.31 -6.42
N TYR A 291 -28.54 -16.54 -7.50
CA TYR A 291 -29.69 -16.67 -8.40
C TYR A 291 -29.32 -17.28 -9.74
N LEU A 292 -28.34 -16.71 -10.45
CA LEU A 292 -28.00 -17.14 -11.82
C LEU A 292 -27.45 -18.57 -11.87
N THR A 293 -26.46 -18.89 -11.02
CA THR A 293 -25.85 -20.23 -10.90
C THR A 293 -26.84 -21.34 -10.53
N GLN A 294 -27.98 -20.98 -9.93
CA GLN A 294 -29.07 -21.90 -9.58
C GLN A 294 -30.11 -22.07 -10.70
N LYS A 295 -30.26 -21.08 -11.60
CA LYS A 295 -31.14 -21.17 -12.78
C LYS A 295 -30.45 -21.80 -14.00
N GLU A 296 -29.12 -21.76 -14.04
CA GLU A 296 -28.32 -22.50 -15.01
C GLU A 296 -28.51 -24.03 -14.93
N PRO A 297 -28.28 -24.77 -16.04
CA PRO A 297 -28.18 -26.22 -16.01
C PRO A 297 -27.12 -26.71 -15.01
N VAL A 298 -27.37 -27.83 -14.34
CA VAL A 298 -26.38 -28.42 -13.41
C VAL A 298 -25.10 -28.78 -14.17
N TYR A 299 -23.95 -28.34 -13.63
CA TYR A 299 -22.61 -28.69 -14.13
C TYR A 299 -22.46 -30.19 -14.42
N SER A 300 -21.93 -30.51 -15.60
CA SER A 300 -21.59 -31.86 -16.02
C SER A 300 -20.08 -32.09 -15.87
N ARG A 301 -19.69 -33.10 -15.08
CA ARG A 301 -18.27 -33.33 -14.70
C ARG A 301 -17.36 -33.46 -15.94
N LEU A 302 -16.28 -32.67 -15.97
CA LEU A 302 -15.32 -32.52 -17.08
C LEU A 302 -15.87 -31.87 -18.37
N ARG A 303 -17.17 -31.53 -18.42
CA ARG A 303 -17.87 -30.99 -19.60
C ARG A 303 -18.46 -29.59 -19.39
N GLY A 304 -18.53 -29.11 -18.16
CA GLY A 304 -18.99 -27.75 -17.84
C GLY A 304 -20.50 -27.60 -17.69
N VAL A 305 -20.93 -26.34 -17.60
CA VAL A 305 -22.34 -25.94 -17.49
C VAL A 305 -22.94 -25.75 -18.87
N ALA A 306 -23.91 -26.57 -19.24
CA ALA A 306 -24.55 -26.51 -20.56
C ALA A 306 -25.14 -25.12 -20.85
N ARG A 307 -24.85 -24.59 -22.04
CA ARG A 307 -25.26 -23.25 -22.48
C ARG A 307 -26.77 -23.16 -22.74
N ARG A 308 -27.35 -21.98 -22.46
CA ARG A 308 -28.74 -21.62 -22.81
C ARG A 308 -28.85 -20.12 -23.07
N ASP A 309 -29.34 -19.74 -24.24
CA ASP A 309 -29.46 -18.34 -24.66
C ASP A 309 -30.31 -17.50 -23.70
N GLU A 310 -31.35 -18.09 -23.09
CA GLU A 310 -32.16 -17.46 -22.04
C GLU A 310 -31.34 -17.03 -20.81
N MET A 311 -30.36 -17.85 -20.42
CA MET A 311 -29.48 -17.57 -19.28
C MET A 311 -28.36 -16.61 -19.68
N ASP A 312 -27.78 -16.74 -20.87
CA ASP A 312 -26.80 -15.80 -21.40
C ASP A 312 -27.38 -14.37 -21.46
N ASN A 313 -28.64 -14.21 -21.88
CA ASN A 313 -29.34 -12.93 -21.90
C ASN A 313 -29.59 -12.36 -20.50
N GLU A 314 -29.93 -13.20 -19.51
CA GLU A 314 -30.17 -12.77 -18.13
C GLU A 314 -28.85 -12.42 -17.40
N VAL A 315 -27.79 -13.20 -17.62
CA VAL A 315 -26.42 -12.88 -17.20
C VAL A 315 -26.02 -11.51 -17.79
N LYS A 316 -26.21 -11.32 -19.10
CA LYS A 316 -25.91 -10.04 -19.76
C LYS A 316 -26.72 -8.89 -19.14
N ARG A 317 -28.03 -9.06 -18.93
CA ARG A 317 -28.91 -8.03 -18.34
C ARG A 317 -28.42 -7.57 -16.96
N LEU A 318 -27.98 -8.52 -16.13
CA LEU A 318 -27.46 -8.23 -14.79
C LEU A 318 -26.10 -7.52 -14.86
N PHE A 319 -25.18 -7.95 -15.72
CA PHE A 319 -23.88 -7.30 -15.87
C PHE A 319 -23.97 -5.94 -16.57
N ASP A 320 -24.87 -5.74 -17.54
CA ASP A 320 -25.16 -4.44 -18.15
C ASP A 320 -25.62 -3.42 -17.09
N ALA A 321 -26.42 -3.85 -16.10
CA ALA A 321 -26.84 -3.00 -14.98
C ALA A 321 -25.69 -2.68 -14.03
N ALA A 322 -24.83 -3.66 -13.73
CA ALA A 322 -23.63 -3.47 -12.91
C ALA A 322 -22.62 -2.49 -13.57
N ASP A 323 -22.36 -2.63 -14.87
CA ASP A 323 -21.43 -1.77 -15.60
C ASP A 323 -21.97 -0.34 -15.81
N ARG A 324 -23.29 -0.14 -15.92
CA ARG A 324 -23.89 1.21 -15.79
C ARG A 324 -23.59 1.85 -14.44
N GLY A 325 -23.75 1.11 -13.34
CA GLY A 325 -23.40 1.59 -12.00
C GLY A 325 -21.90 1.91 -11.85
N PHE A 326 -21.02 1.04 -12.35
CA PHE A 326 -19.58 1.30 -12.38
C PHE A 326 -19.21 2.52 -13.24
N ALA A 327 -19.92 2.77 -14.34
CA ALA A 327 -19.71 3.95 -15.17
C ALA A 327 -20.09 5.24 -14.43
N TRP A 328 -21.24 5.24 -13.72
CA TRP A 328 -21.67 6.38 -12.91
C TRP A 328 -20.65 6.75 -11.81
N LEU A 329 -20.13 5.73 -11.12
CA LEU A 329 -19.12 5.89 -10.06
C LEU A 329 -17.80 6.52 -10.53
N LYS A 330 -17.48 6.56 -11.83
CA LYS A 330 -16.27 7.23 -12.37
C LYS A 330 -16.26 8.76 -12.21
N SER A 331 -17.39 9.35 -11.82
CA SER A 331 -17.56 10.81 -11.72
C SER A 331 -17.93 11.27 -10.30
N ARG A 332 -17.51 10.51 -9.28
CA ARG A 332 -17.91 10.68 -7.88
C ARG A 332 -16.72 10.50 -6.94
N SER A 333 -16.70 11.20 -5.80
CA SER A 333 -15.76 10.88 -4.73
C SER A 333 -16.20 9.61 -4.01
N LEU A 334 -15.31 8.63 -3.92
CA LEU A 334 -15.61 7.34 -3.30
C LEU A 334 -15.27 7.29 -1.80
N LEU A 335 -14.62 8.32 -1.25
CA LEU A 335 -14.01 8.28 0.09
C LEU A 335 -14.64 9.26 1.11
N ASP A 336 -15.41 10.26 0.66
CA ASP A 336 -15.91 11.34 1.54
C ASP A 336 -17.02 10.89 2.54
N GLY A 337 -17.60 9.70 2.35
CA GLY A 337 -18.76 9.21 3.11
C GLY A 337 -18.43 8.39 4.37
N GLY A 338 -17.20 8.47 4.89
CA GLY A 338 -16.77 7.77 6.11
C GLY A 338 -16.80 6.24 6.02
N GLY A 339 -16.68 5.60 7.18
CA GLY A 339 -16.62 4.15 7.37
C GLY A 339 -17.78 3.40 6.71
N TYR A 340 -19.02 3.92 6.77
CA TYR A 340 -20.14 3.25 6.10
C TYR A 340 -19.99 3.22 4.57
N GLN A 341 -19.48 4.30 3.95
CA GLN A 341 -19.20 4.31 2.52
C GLN A 341 -18.00 3.41 2.17
N LEU A 342 -16.95 3.41 3.01
CA LEU A 342 -15.81 2.50 2.88
C LEU A 342 -16.27 1.03 2.95
N PHE A 343 -17.12 0.65 3.91
CA PHE A 343 -17.69 -0.69 4.02
C PHE A 343 -18.43 -1.11 2.74
N GLY A 344 -19.31 -0.25 2.22
CA GLY A 344 -19.98 -0.52 0.94
C GLY A 344 -18.99 -0.73 -0.22
N LEU A 345 -17.97 0.11 -0.31
CA LEU A 345 -16.94 0.09 -1.35
C LEU A 345 -16.04 -1.16 -1.26
N GLU A 346 -15.71 -1.62 -0.06
CA GLU A 346 -14.99 -2.87 0.17
C GLU A 346 -15.84 -4.08 -0.21
N ARG A 347 -17.13 -4.14 0.20
CA ARG A 347 -18.06 -5.17 -0.26
C ARG A 347 -18.06 -5.27 -1.79
N LEU A 348 -18.01 -4.12 -2.49
CA LEU A 348 -17.98 -4.08 -3.96
C LEU A 348 -16.66 -4.55 -4.54
N GLY A 349 -15.54 -4.10 -4.00
CA GLY A 349 -14.22 -4.55 -4.44
C GLY A 349 -13.97 -6.04 -4.23
N VAL A 350 -14.54 -6.63 -3.17
CA VAL A 350 -14.47 -8.06 -2.87
C VAL A 350 -15.47 -8.87 -3.68
N ALA A 351 -16.71 -8.41 -3.85
CA ALA A 351 -17.74 -9.12 -4.60
C ALA A 351 -17.49 -9.11 -6.12
N SER A 352 -16.92 -8.02 -6.65
CA SER A 352 -16.64 -7.85 -8.09
C SER A 352 -15.25 -8.32 -8.53
N GLY A 353 -14.31 -8.47 -7.59
CA GLY A 353 -12.91 -8.75 -7.87
C GLY A 353 -12.13 -7.55 -8.47
N ARG A 354 -12.70 -6.33 -8.57
CA ARG A 354 -11.97 -5.20 -9.17
C ARG A 354 -10.91 -4.61 -8.22
N LYS A 355 -9.71 -4.32 -8.75
CA LYS A 355 -8.68 -3.51 -8.06
C LYS A 355 -9.04 -2.03 -8.10
N VAL A 356 -9.44 -1.54 -9.27
CA VAL A 356 -9.82 -0.13 -9.50
C VAL A 356 -11.35 0.02 -9.57
N ILE A 357 -11.90 0.96 -8.81
CA ILE A 357 -13.32 1.35 -8.86
C ILE A 357 -13.36 2.88 -9.07
N GLY A 358 -14.18 3.36 -10.01
CA GLY A 358 -14.30 4.78 -10.32
C GLY A 358 -13.02 5.48 -10.79
N GLY A 359 -11.95 4.74 -11.11
CA GLY A 359 -10.61 5.29 -11.42
C GLY A 359 -9.65 5.34 -10.22
N VAL A 360 -10.05 4.81 -9.06
CA VAL A 360 -9.27 4.79 -7.82
C VAL A 360 -8.93 3.35 -7.42
N ASP A 361 -7.68 3.08 -7.01
CA ASP A 361 -7.34 1.90 -6.18
C ASP A 361 -8.06 2.09 -4.84
N TRP A 362 -9.26 1.53 -4.75
CA TRP A 362 -10.19 1.79 -3.65
C TRP A 362 -9.62 1.36 -2.30
N TYR A 363 -8.75 0.35 -2.29
CA TYR A 363 -8.16 -0.14 -1.05
C TYR A 363 -7.01 0.75 -0.61
N ARG A 364 -6.05 1.05 -1.50
CA ARG A 364 -4.90 1.89 -1.18
C ARG A 364 -5.30 3.30 -0.76
N ALA A 365 -6.24 3.91 -1.48
CA ALA A 365 -6.74 5.25 -1.16
C ALA A 365 -7.65 5.26 0.08
N GLY A 366 -8.51 4.25 0.25
CA GLY A 366 -9.36 4.13 1.43
C GLY A 366 -8.56 3.84 2.71
N ALA A 367 -7.53 2.98 2.66
CA ALA A 367 -6.68 2.72 3.82
C ALA A 367 -5.96 4.00 4.28
N ALA A 368 -5.38 4.76 3.35
CA ALA A 368 -4.77 6.06 3.62
C ALA A 368 -5.73 7.11 4.21
N SER A 369 -7.05 6.94 4.03
CA SER A 369 -8.06 7.84 4.62
C SER A 369 -8.36 7.56 6.11
N VAL A 370 -8.16 6.31 6.57
CA VAL A 370 -8.42 5.92 7.97
C VAL A 370 -7.27 6.38 8.87
N ARG A 371 -7.55 7.30 9.80
CA ARG A 371 -6.52 7.99 10.61
C ARG A 371 -6.19 7.31 11.94
N GLY A 372 -7.06 6.43 12.42
CA GLY A 372 -7.02 5.86 13.78
C GLY A 372 -8.44 5.64 14.31
N PRO A 373 -8.57 5.11 15.55
CA PRO A 373 -9.85 5.11 16.26
C PRO A 373 -10.40 6.53 16.42
N SER A 374 -11.66 6.71 16.04
CA SER A 374 -12.43 7.95 16.16
C SER A 374 -13.08 8.09 17.54
N GLY A 375 -13.32 6.97 18.23
CA GLY A 375 -14.13 6.91 19.45
C GLY A 375 -15.63 6.69 19.19
N ASP A 376 -16.08 6.73 17.93
CA ASP A 376 -17.38 6.23 17.51
C ASP A 376 -17.26 4.74 17.15
N VAL A 377 -18.02 3.91 17.86
CA VAL A 377 -17.99 2.44 17.70
C VAL A 377 -18.46 1.99 16.32
N VAL A 378 -19.38 2.72 15.69
CA VAL A 378 -19.92 2.40 14.37
C VAL A 378 -18.89 2.72 13.28
N GLU A 379 -18.28 3.89 13.34
CA GLU A 379 -17.23 4.32 12.40
C GLU A 379 -15.97 3.46 12.53
N ASP A 380 -15.54 3.16 13.76
CA ASP A 380 -14.36 2.34 14.04
C ASP A 380 -14.57 0.87 13.61
N ALA A 381 -15.78 0.33 13.79
CA ALA A 381 -16.12 -1.03 13.37
C ALA A 381 -16.24 -1.16 11.84
N PHE A 382 -16.84 -0.19 11.15
CA PHE A 382 -16.85 -0.18 9.67
C PHE A 382 -15.44 0.03 9.10
N SER A 383 -14.63 0.91 9.68
CA SER A 383 -13.23 1.12 9.29
C SER A 383 -12.40 -0.15 9.50
N LEU A 384 -12.59 -0.86 10.62
CA LEU A 384 -11.96 -2.15 10.88
C LEU A 384 -12.36 -3.20 9.86
N LEU A 385 -13.65 -3.32 9.51
CA LEU A 385 -14.13 -4.22 8.46
C LEU A 385 -13.50 -3.91 7.10
N PHE A 386 -13.47 -2.64 6.70
CA PHE A 386 -12.83 -2.18 5.47
C PHE A 386 -11.35 -2.58 5.41
N LEU A 387 -10.58 -2.30 6.47
CA LEU A 387 -9.15 -2.60 6.52
C LEU A 387 -8.89 -4.11 6.51
N VAL A 388 -9.59 -4.87 7.34
CA VAL A 388 -9.40 -6.31 7.54
C VAL A 388 -9.72 -7.12 6.29
N TYR A 389 -10.89 -6.88 5.68
CA TYR A 389 -11.20 -7.56 4.43
C TYR A 389 -10.36 -6.99 3.29
N GLY A 390 -10.16 -5.68 3.23
CA GLY A 390 -9.38 -5.00 2.21
C GLY A 390 -7.95 -5.56 2.03
N ARG A 391 -7.19 -5.70 3.12
CA ARG A 391 -5.78 -6.18 3.11
C ARG A 391 -5.59 -7.62 2.66
N ALA A 392 -6.64 -8.45 2.68
CA ALA A 392 -6.48 -9.90 2.56
C ALA A 392 -5.79 -10.30 1.22
N PRO A 393 -4.82 -11.24 1.24
CA PRO A 393 -3.98 -11.49 0.08
C PRO A 393 -4.74 -12.01 -1.14
N VAL A 394 -4.27 -11.63 -2.33
CA VAL A 394 -4.84 -12.08 -3.60
C VAL A 394 -4.05 -13.31 -4.09
N LEU A 395 -4.73 -14.45 -4.13
CA LEU A 395 -4.14 -15.72 -4.54
C LEU A 395 -4.21 -15.92 -6.06
N MET A 396 -5.29 -15.46 -6.70
CA MET A 396 -5.57 -15.69 -8.11
C MET A 396 -6.08 -14.42 -8.81
N ALA A 397 -5.44 -14.03 -9.91
CA ALA A 397 -6.01 -13.06 -10.84
C ALA A 397 -6.70 -13.82 -12.00
N LYS A 398 -7.79 -13.26 -12.55
CA LYS A 398 -8.42 -13.72 -13.79
C LYS A 398 -8.12 -12.71 -14.90
N LEU A 399 -7.53 -13.17 -15.98
CA LEU A 399 -7.16 -12.31 -17.11
C LEU A 399 -8.40 -11.95 -17.94
N ARG A 400 -8.71 -10.65 -18.05
CA ARG A 400 -9.60 -10.14 -19.08
C ARG A 400 -8.80 -9.86 -20.36
N TYR A 401 -9.23 -10.49 -21.45
CA TYR A 401 -8.63 -10.36 -22.78
C TYR A 401 -9.71 -10.45 -23.87
N GLY A 402 -9.39 -9.92 -25.06
CA GLY A 402 -10.31 -9.85 -26.20
C GLY A 402 -11.53 -8.95 -25.96
N GLU A 403 -12.45 -8.93 -26.93
CA GLU A 403 -13.71 -8.20 -26.80
C GLU A 403 -14.82 -9.05 -26.14
N GLY A 404 -15.64 -8.41 -25.29
CA GLY A 404 -16.81 -9.03 -24.68
C GLY A 404 -16.52 -9.87 -23.42
N GLN A 405 -17.20 -11.01 -23.30
CA GLN A 405 -17.21 -11.87 -22.10
C GLN A 405 -16.65 -13.29 -22.37
N GLY A 406 -16.00 -13.52 -23.51
CA GLY A 406 -15.47 -14.84 -23.89
C GLY A 406 -14.39 -15.39 -22.96
N TRP A 407 -13.73 -14.51 -22.20
CA TRP A 407 -12.77 -14.81 -21.14
C TRP A 407 -13.42 -15.21 -19.80
N ASN A 408 -14.73 -14.99 -19.63
CA ASN A 408 -15.44 -15.05 -18.36
C ASN A 408 -16.76 -15.82 -18.42
N ARG A 409 -16.80 -16.96 -19.12
CA ARG A 409 -18.00 -17.83 -19.13
C ARG A 409 -18.47 -18.15 -17.71
N TYR A 410 -17.52 -18.42 -16.81
CA TYR A 410 -17.77 -18.67 -15.39
C TYR A 410 -17.53 -17.43 -14.54
N TYR A 411 -18.50 -16.54 -14.46
CA TYR A 411 -18.42 -15.23 -13.80
C TYR A 411 -18.37 -15.27 -12.25
N ARG A 412 -18.40 -16.46 -11.62
CA ARG A 412 -18.25 -16.69 -10.15
C ARG A 412 -17.29 -17.83 -9.78
N ASP A 413 -16.51 -18.37 -10.71
CA ASP A 413 -15.60 -19.51 -10.46
C ASP A 413 -14.60 -19.22 -9.33
N LEU A 414 -13.78 -18.17 -9.47
CA LEU A 414 -12.75 -17.84 -8.50
C LEU A 414 -13.35 -17.30 -7.19
N HIS A 415 -14.57 -16.77 -7.21
CA HIS A 415 -15.29 -16.37 -6.00
C HIS A 415 -15.56 -17.58 -5.09
N PHE A 416 -16.29 -18.59 -5.58
CA PHE A 416 -16.58 -19.76 -4.77
C PHE A 416 -15.34 -20.63 -4.51
N LEU A 417 -14.37 -20.65 -5.43
CA LEU A 417 -13.10 -21.33 -5.19
C LEU A 417 -12.31 -20.69 -4.03
N THR A 418 -12.16 -19.36 -4.02
CA THR A 418 -11.46 -18.68 -2.91
C THR A 418 -12.26 -18.69 -1.62
N SER A 419 -13.59 -18.71 -1.65
CA SER A 419 -14.43 -18.99 -0.47
C SER A 419 -14.19 -20.40 0.09
N TYR A 420 -14.10 -21.44 -0.77
CA TYR A 420 -13.76 -22.80 -0.35
C TYR A 420 -12.36 -22.87 0.28
N LEU A 421 -11.35 -22.27 -0.37
CA LEU A 421 -9.98 -22.24 0.16
C LEU A 421 -9.95 -21.49 1.50
N SER A 422 -10.68 -20.38 1.62
CA SER A 422 -10.77 -19.62 2.87
C SER A 422 -11.39 -20.43 4.02
N GLY A 423 -12.44 -21.20 3.73
CA GLY A 423 -13.05 -22.13 4.70
C GLY A 423 -12.16 -23.34 5.04
N ARG A 424 -11.32 -23.80 4.11
CA ARG A 424 -10.39 -24.93 4.31
C ARG A 424 -9.20 -24.57 5.20
N TYR A 425 -8.66 -23.37 5.05
CA TYR A 425 -7.41 -22.92 5.69
C TYR A 425 -7.63 -21.93 6.85
N GLU A 426 -8.87 -21.55 7.16
CA GLU A 426 -9.23 -20.56 8.20
C GLU A 426 -8.54 -19.18 8.04
N ARG A 427 -8.19 -18.84 6.80
CA ARG A 427 -7.59 -17.57 6.35
C ARG A 427 -8.43 -16.96 5.24
N ILE A 428 -8.27 -15.66 4.93
CA ILE A 428 -9.04 -15.01 3.85
C ILE A 428 -8.18 -14.96 2.59
N PHE A 429 -8.53 -15.75 1.58
CA PHE A 429 -7.94 -15.66 0.24
C PHE A 429 -8.86 -14.84 -0.68
N LYS A 430 -8.28 -13.95 -1.47
CA LYS A 430 -8.99 -13.22 -2.52
C LYS A 430 -8.64 -13.71 -3.92
N TRP A 431 -9.52 -13.36 -4.85
CA TRP A 431 -9.27 -13.32 -6.28
C TRP A 431 -9.41 -11.88 -6.78
N GLN A 432 -8.93 -11.58 -7.98
CA GLN A 432 -9.25 -10.33 -8.67
C GLN A 432 -9.36 -10.51 -10.20
N ILE A 433 -9.90 -9.50 -10.89
CA ILE A 433 -9.82 -9.38 -12.34
C ILE A 433 -8.64 -8.45 -12.66
N VAL A 434 -7.84 -8.81 -13.66
CA VAL A 434 -6.79 -7.96 -14.22
C VAL A 434 -6.92 -7.93 -15.75
N ASP A 435 -6.74 -6.75 -16.35
CA ASP A 435 -6.79 -6.58 -17.80
C ASP A 435 -5.44 -6.93 -18.44
N ALA A 436 -5.46 -7.52 -19.64
CA ALA A 436 -4.24 -7.89 -20.36
C ALA A 436 -3.34 -6.69 -20.74
N ASP A 437 -3.91 -5.47 -20.74
CA ASP A 437 -3.23 -4.22 -21.05
C ASP A 437 -2.62 -3.51 -19.82
N GLU A 438 -2.88 -4.00 -18.60
CA GLU A 438 -2.33 -3.43 -17.36
C GLU A 438 -0.82 -3.70 -17.19
N GLY A 439 -0.20 -3.10 -16.17
CA GLY A 439 1.23 -3.31 -15.90
C GLY A 439 1.57 -4.75 -15.49
N LEU A 440 2.84 -5.13 -15.67
CA LEU A 440 3.38 -6.35 -15.05
C LEU A 440 3.17 -6.35 -13.53
N ASP A 441 3.24 -5.17 -12.92
CA ASP A 441 2.95 -4.95 -11.50
C ASP A 441 1.54 -5.41 -11.11
N ASP A 442 0.52 -5.11 -11.91
CA ASP A 442 -0.87 -5.47 -11.63
C ASP A 442 -1.16 -6.96 -11.86
N LEU A 443 -0.40 -7.60 -12.75
CA LEU A 443 -0.38 -9.07 -12.88
C LEU A 443 0.26 -9.72 -11.64
N LEU A 444 1.40 -9.20 -11.17
CA LEU A 444 2.16 -9.72 -10.01
C LEU A 444 1.50 -9.44 -8.65
N ASP A 445 0.37 -8.74 -8.62
CA ASP A 445 -0.51 -8.70 -7.45
C ASP A 445 -1.21 -10.05 -7.18
N ALA A 446 -1.02 -11.09 -8.01
CA ALA A 446 -1.37 -12.47 -7.70
C ALA A 446 -0.29 -13.47 -8.18
N PRO A 447 0.04 -14.52 -7.41
CA PRO A 447 1.02 -15.54 -7.80
C PRO A 447 0.48 -16.54 -8.83
N ILE A 448 -0.84 -16.57 -9.05
CA ILE A 448 -1.53 -17.40 -10.03
C ILE A 448 -2.38 -16.51 -10.93
N LEU A 449 -2.26 -16.66 -12.25
CA LEU A 449 -3.06 -15.99 -13.26
C LEU A 449 -3.88 -17.03 -14.05
N VAL A 450 -5.20 -16.94 -13.95
CA VAL A 450 -6.15 -17.82 -14.64
C VAL A 450 -6.55 -17.17 -15.96
N ILE A 451 -6.34 -17.88 -17.05
CA ILE A 451 -6.77 -17.52 -18.41
C ILE A 451 -7.78 -18.58 -18.84
N SER A 452 -9.06 -18.22 -18.90
CA SER A 452 -10.17 -19.11 -19.26
C SER A 452 -10.82 -18.69 -20.58
N GLY A 453 -11.46 -19.61 -21.30
CA GLY A 453 -12.41 -19.22 -22.36
C GLY A 453 -12.95 -20.33 -23.26
N GLU A 454 -14.01 -19.97 -24.01
CA GLU A 454 -14.72 -20.81 -25.00
C GLU A 454 -14.17 -20.65 -26.44
N TYR A 455 -13.14 -19.82 -26.67
CA TYR A 455 -12.67 -19.43 -28.01
C TYR A 455 -11.13 -19.47 -28.09
N GLY A 456 -10.57 -19.29 -29.29
CA GLY A 456 -9.12 -19.14 -29.45
C GLY A 456 -8.62 -17.85 -28.77
N LEU A 457 -7.41 -17.90 -28.21
CA LEU A 457 -6.76 -16.77 -27.55
C LEU A 457 -6.33 -15.71 -28.55
N ASP A 458 -7.10 -14.62 -28.61
CA ASP A 458 -6.70 -13.40 -29.29
C ASP A 458 -5.93 -12.51 -28.30
N LEU A 459 -4.62 -12.40 -28.52
CA LEU A 459 -3.66 -11.68 -27.68
C LEU A 459 -2.63 -10.98 -28.56
N THR A 460 -2.44 -9.68 -28.33
CA THR A 460 -1.45 -8.86 -29.06
C THR A 460 -0.02 -9.29 -28.72
N GLY A 461 0.96 -8.96 -29.56
CA GLY A 461 2.37 -9.29 -29.30
C GLY A 461 2.89 -8.70 -27.97
N GLU A 462 2.39 -7.54 -27.58
CA GLU A 462 2.72 -6.90 -26.30
C GLU A 462 2.12 -7.66 -25.12
N GLN A 463 0.83 -8.02 -25.18
CA GLN A 463 0.16 -8.84 -24.17
C GLN A 463 0.85 -10.21 -24.02
N ARG A 464 1.20 -10.89 -25.13
CA ARG A 464 1.96 -12.15 -25.11
C ARG A 464 3.33 -12.00 -24.47
N THR A 465 4.01 -10.87 -24.68
CA THR A 465 5.32 -10.58 -24.07
C THR A 465 5.17 -10.37 -22.57
N ARG A 466 4.21 -9.54 -22.15
CA ARG A 466 3.91 -9.22 -20.75
C ARG A 466 3.49 -10.46 -19.94
N LEU A 467 2.72 -11.37 -20.53
CA LEU A 467 2.33 -12.64 -19.89
C LEU A 467 3.52 -13.59 -19.72
N LEU A 468 4.50 -13.57 -20.63
CA LEU A 468 5.77 -14.29 -20.43
C LEU A 468 6.64 -13.60 -19.38
N ASP A 469 6.67 -12.27 -19.33
CA ASP A 469 7.36 -11.51 -18.27
C ASP A 469 6.79 -11.84 -16.88
N TYR A 470 5.48 -12.06 -16.76
CA TYR A 470 4.82 -12.52 -15.54
C TYR A 470 5.29 -13.92 -15.10
N VAL A 471 5.43 -14.86 -16.04
CA VAL A 471 5.98 -16.21 -15.76
C VAL A 471 7.47 -16.13 -15.39
N ASP A 472 8.24 -15.35 -16.14
CA ASP A 472 9.67 -15.10 -15.90
C ASP A 472 9.96 -14.44 -14.55
N ALA A 473 8.99 -13.70 -14.00
CA ALA A 473 9.02 -13.00 -12.71
C ALA A 473 8.32 -13.77 -11.56
N GLY A 474 7.96 -15.04 -11.77
CA GLY A 474 7.54 -15.95 -10.69
C GLY A 474 6.05 -16.26 -10.64
N GLY A 475 5.24 -15.56 -11.44
CA GLY A 475 3.83 -15.90 -11.65
C GLY A 475 3.63 -17.31 -12.21
N THR A 476 2.43 -17.85 -12.02
CA THR A 476 2.03 -19.18 -12.50
C THR A 476 0.78 -19.05 -13.35
N ILE A 477 0.79 -19.47 -14.61
CA ILE A 477 -0.39 -19.36 -15.49
C ILE A 477 -1.19 -20.67 -15.48
N ILE A 478 -2.51 -20.56 -15.37
CA ILE A 478 -3.47 -21.66 -15.58
C ILE A 478 -4.33 -21.32 -16.79
N GLY A 479 -4.12 -22.01 -17.91
CA GLY A 479 -5.05 -22.05 -19.02
C GLY A 479 -6.21 -23.00 -18.71
N HIS A 480 -7.45 -22.54 -18.79
CA HIS A 480 -8.65 -23.36 -18.58
C HIS A 480 -9.53 -23.36 -19.83
N ALA A 481 -9.70 -24.52 -20.45
CA ALA A 481 -10.60 -24.68 -21.59
C ALA A 481 -12.04 -24.83 -21.09
N ASP A 482 -12.83 -23.76 -21.17
CA ASP A 482 -14.25 -23.80 -20.79
C ASP A 482 -15.00 -24.76 -21.73
N HIS A 483 -15.86 -25.61 -21.17
CA HIS A 483 -16.47 -26.79 -21.82
C HIS A 483 -15.50 -27.80 -22.45
N GLY A 484 -14.20 -27.72 -22.15
CA GLY A 484 -13.16 -28.52 -22.81
C GLY A 484 -12.90 -28.08 -24.27
N ASN A 485 -12.94 -26.78 -24.54
CA ASN A 485 -12.88 -26.23 -25.89
C ASN A 485 -11.54 -26.43 -26.62
N ASP A 486 -11.53 -27.30 -27.65
CA ASP A 486 -10.36 -27.59 -28.49
C ASP A 486 -9.69 -26.35 -29.11
N ARG A 487 -10.42 -25.26 -29.43
CA ARG A 487 -9.83 -24.06 -30.03
C ARG A 487 -9.03 -23.26 -29.01
N PHE A 488 -9.58 -23.10 -27.80
CA PHE A 488 -8.84 -22.54 -26.67
C PHE A 488 -7.58 -23.38 -26.42
N THR A 489 -7.75 -24.69 -26.23
CA THR A 489 -6.66 -25.65 -25.95
C THR A 489 -5.56 -25.61 -27.02
N ALA A 490 -5.92 -25.57 -28.31
CA ALA A 490 -4.95 -25.47 -29.40
C ALA A 490 -4.19 -24.14 -29.40
N SER A 491 -4.89 -23.01 -29.21
CA SER A 491 -4.26 -21.69 -29.17
C SER A 491 -3.34 -21.50 -27.95
N PHE A 492 -3.71 -22.04 -26.79
CA PHE A 492 -2.87 -22.01 -25.59
C PHE A 492 -1.62 -22.90 -25.74
N ARG A 493 -1.76 -24.08 -26.36
CA ARG A 493 -0.59 -24.92 -26.73
C ARG A 493 0.34 -24.22 -27.72
N GLN A 494 -0.20 -23.50 -28.70
CA GLN A 494 0.63 -22.69 -29.61
C GLN A 494 1.37 -21.57 -28.84
N LEU A 495 0.67 -20.83 -27.98
CA LEU A 495 1.28 -19.76 -27.17
C LEU A 495 2.44 -20.27 -26.30
N CYS A 496 2.27 -21.42 -25.63
CA CYS A 496 3.37 -22.04 -24.88
C CYS A 496 4.52 -22.51 -25.79
N ALA A 497 4.22 -23.05 -26.98
CA ALA A 497 5.26 -23.46 -27.93
C ALA A 497 6.04 -22.26 -28.51
N GLU A 498 5.40 -21.09 -28.66
CA GLU A 498 6.06 -19.83 -29.00
C GLU A 498 6.95 -19.35 -27.83
N TRP A 499 6.45 -19.37 -26.60
CA TRP A 499 7.17 -18.88 -25.41
C TRP A 499 8.41 -19.69 -25.00
N PHE A 500 8.38 -21.01 -25.15
CA PHE A 500 9.45 -21.91 -24.67
C PHE A 500 10.17 -22.67 -25.80
N ALA A 501 10.12 -22.12 -27.03
CA ALA A 501 10.77 -22.68 -28.21
C ALA A 501 12.29 -22.85 -28.05
N ASP A 502 12.93 -21.95 -27.30
CA ASP A 502 14.37 -21.97 -26.98
C ASP A 502 14.80 -23.13 -26.06
N ARG A 503 13.84 -23.80 -25.39
CA ARG A 503 14.08 -24.84 -24.36
C ARG A 503 13.52 -26.22 -24.70
N GLY A 504 12.78 -26.36 -25.82
CA GLY A 504 11.99 -27.56 -26.09
C GLY A 504 10.79 -27.74 -25.13
N GLY A 505 10.33 -26.63 -24.56
CA GLY A 505 9.23 -26.56 -23.59
C GLY A 505 7.86 -26.66 -24.27
N MET A 506 7.49 -27.84 -24.73
CA MET A 506 6.08 -28.12 -25.09
C MET A 506 5.29 -28.52 -23.84
N LEU A 507 4.03 -28.09 -23.76
CA LEU A 507 3.05 -28.62 -22.82
C LEU A 507 2.97 -30.15 -22.96
N LYS A 508 3.10 -30.86 -21.83
CA LYS A 508 3.08 -32.33 -21.75
C LYS A 508 2.18 -32.76 -20.59
N PRO A 509 1.50 -33.92 -20.66
CA PRO A 509 0.74 -34.44 -19.52
C PRO A 509 1.60 -34.53 -18.26
N LEU A 510 1.09 -34.01 -17.15
CA LEU A 510 1.81 -34.02 -15.87
C LEU A 510 2.09 -35.46 -15.40
N ALA A 511 3.23 -35.64 -14.75
CA ALA A 511 3.58 -36.91 -14.12
C ALA A 511 2.54 -37.30 -13.04
N ALA A 512 2.31 -38.60 -12.87
CA ALA A 512 1.21 -39.11 -12.05
C ALA A 512 1.43 -38.99 -10.53
N ASP A 513 2.62 -38.56 -10.15
CA ASP A 513 3.12 -38.20 -8.82
C ASP A 513 3.36 -36.68 -8.65
N HIS A 514 3.10 -35.88 -9.70
CA HIS A 514 3.29 -34.42 -9.69
C HIS A 514 2.53 -33.77 -8.50
N PRO A 515 3.14 -32.80 -7.79
CA PRO A 515 2.58 -32.18 -6.58
C PRO A 515 1.13 -31.70 -6.70
N LEU A 516 0.68 -31.24 -7.86
CA LEU A 516 -0.71 -30.86 -8.11
C LEU A 516 -1.72 -31.98 -7.78
N TYR A 517 -1.32 -33.25 -7.85
CA TYR A 517 -2.18 -34.40 -7.51
C TYR A 517 -1.99 -34.92 -6.08
N THR A 518 -1.06 -34.37 -5.29
CA THR A 518 -0.59 -34.97 -4.02
C THR A 518 -0.33 -34.01 -2.85
N ALA A 519 -0.08 -32.71 -3.08
CA ALA A 519 0.51 -31.78 -2.11
C ALA A 519 -0.23 -31.63 -0.76
N SER A 520 -1.56 -31.53 -0.76
CA SER A 520 -2.42 -31.46 0.43
C SER A 520 -3.07 -32.82 0.77
N GLY A 521 -2.52 -33.90 0.23
CA GLY A 521 -3.26 -35.14 -0.04
C GLY A 521 -4.03 -35.05 -1.37
N GLY A 522 -4.26 -36.20 -2.01
CA GLY A 522 -4.97 -36.25 -3.29
C GLY A 522 -4.93 -37.62 -3.96
N GLY A 523 -5.70 -37.76 -5.04
CA GLY A 523 -5.90 -39.03 -5.75
C GLY A 523 -4.71 -39.50 -6.60
N GLY A 524 -3.61 -38.73 -6.70
CA GLY A 524 -2.39 -39.11 -7.39
C GLY A 524 -2.64 -39.65 -8.81
N LYS A 525 -2.31 -40.94 -9.03
CA LYS A 525 -2.46 -41.63 -10.31
C LYS A 525 -3.89 -41.62 -10.88
N ALA A 526 -4.93 -41.62 -10.05
CA ALA A 526 -6.32 -41.55 -10.53
C ALA A 526 -6.63 -40.16 -11.10
N TRP A 527 -6.30 -39.11 -10.36
CA TRP A 527 -6.51 -37.72 -10.80
C TRP A 527 -5.70 -37.37 -12.05
N ALA A 528 -4.50 -37.92 -12.20
CA ALA A 528 -3.70 -37.77 -13.41
C ALA A 528 -4.36 -38.41 -14.65
N GLN A 529 -5.05 -39.55 -14.50
CA GLN A 529 -5.77 -40.23 -15.57
C GLN A 529 -7.10 -39.54 -15.93
N ASP A 530 -7.80 -39.02 -14.93
CA ASP A 530 -9.09 -38.32 -15.06
C ASP A 530 -8.93 -36.93 -15.68
N TYR A 531 -8.10 -36.07 -15.07
CA TYR A 531 -8.04 -34.64 -15.44
C TYR A 531 -7.11 -34.35 -16.61
N ARG A 532 -6.06 -35.16 -16.79
CA ARG A 532 -5.10 -35.08 -17.91
C ARG A 532 -4.51 -33.68 -18.10
N ILE A 533 -4.22 -33.00 -17.00
CA ILE A 533 -3.64 -31.66 -17.00
C ILE A 533 -2.26 -31.72 -17.64
N GLU A 534 -1.98 -30.74 -18.50
CA GLU A 534 -0.68 -30.57 -19.15
C GLU A 534 0.10 -29.44 -18.43
N GLY A 535 1.43 -29.51 -18.48
CA GLY A 535 2.31 -28.47 -17.93
C GLY A 535 3.60 -28.31 -18.72
N VAL A 536 4.28 -27.19 -18.49
CA VAL A 536 5.60 -26.86 -19.01
C VAL A 536 6.44 -26.21 -17.91
N ASP A 537 7.75 -26.51 -17.89
CA ASP A 537 8.66 -26.16 -16.81
C ASP A 537 9.61 -25.00 -17.18
N ASP A 538 9.86 -24.10 -16.23
CA ASP A 538 10.85 -23.00 -16.34
C ASP A 538 12.31 -23.44 -16.09
N GLY A 539 12.50 -24.71 -15.72
CA GLY A 539 13.76 -25.34 -15.36
C GLY A 539 13.90 -25.72 -13.88
N VAL A 540 13.06 -25.15 -12.99
CA VAL A 540 12.98 -25.53 -11.57
C VAL A 540 11.56 -25.94 -11.12
N ARG A 541 10.51 -25.45 -11.79
CA ARG A 541 9.10 -25.78 -11.50
C ARG A 541 8.28 -25.84 -12.80
N THR A 542 7.10 -26.45 -12.73
CA THR A 542 6.05 -26.28 -13.73
C THR A 542 5.41 -24.91 -13.56
N CYS A 543 5.63 -24.02 -14.53
CA CYS A 543 5.28 -22.60 -14.41
C CYS A 543 4.00 -22.22 -15.16
N VAL A 544 3.59 -23.05 -16.13
CA VAL A 544 2.32 -22.91 -16.86
C VAL A 544 1.62 -24.26 -16.91
N PHE A 545 0.32 -24.25 -16.61
CA PHE A 545 -0.58 -25.39 -16.65
C PHE A 545 -1.68 -25.18 -17.70
N LEU A 546 -2.11 -26.26 -18.35
CA LEU A 546 -3.31 -26.28 -19.19
C LEU A 546 -4.26 -27.36 -18.68
N PHE A 547 -5.48 -26.93 -18.37
CA PHE A 547 -6.60 -27.76 -17.94
C PHE A 547 -7.49 -27.96 -19.18
N PRO A 548 -7.38 -29.08 -19.92
CA PRO A 548 -8.12 -29.31 -21.17
C PRO A 548 -9.55 -29.81 -20.96
N ASN A 549 -9.94 -30.07 -19.72
CA ASN A 549 -11.28 -30.50 -19.31
C ASN A 549 -11.89 -29.43 -18.41
N ASP A 550 -13.20 -29.24 -18.48
CA ASP A 550 -13.88 -28.22 -17.68
C ASP A 550 -13.97 -28.62 -16.21
N LEU A 551 -13.26 -27.87 -15.36
CA LEU A 551 -13.36 -27.92 -13.91
C LEU A 551 -14.05 -26.68 -13.33
N ALA A 552 -13.91 -25.52 -13.99
CA ALA A 552 -14.40 -24.24 -13.50
C ALA A 552 -15.93 -24.17 -13.35
N GLY A 553 -16.69 -24.96 -14.12
CA GLY A 553 -18.15 -25.07 -13.91
C GLY A 553 -18.53 -25.68 -12.55
N ALA A 554 -17.68 -26.51 -11.95
CA ALA A 554 -17.88 -27.02 -10.59
C ALA A 554 -17.66 -25.92 -9.54
N TRP A 555 -16.61 -25.11 -9.73
CA TRP A 555 -16.33 -23.94 -8.89
C TRP A 555 -17.46 -22.92 -9.02
N HIS A 556 -17.86 -22.59 -10.25
CA HIS A 556 -18.89 -21.61 -10.57
C HIS A 556 -20.23 -21.83 -9.87
N GLN A 557 -20.68 -23.08 -9.77
CA GLN A 557 -21.94 -23.44 -9.10
C GLN A 557 -21.73 -23.95 -7.66
N ASN A 558 -20.59 -23.64 -7.04
CA ASN A 558 -20.22 -24.01 -5.66
C ASN A 558 -20.42 -25.52 -5.35
N ARG A 559 -20.13 -26.40 -6.32
CA ARG A 559 -20.41 -27.86 -6.25
C ARG A 559 -19.42 -28.64 -5.37
N GLN A 560 -18.88 -28.01 -4.33
CA GLN A 560 -17.81 -28.56 -3.48
C GLN A 560 -18.23 -29.84 -2.74
N GLN A 561 -19.52 -30.05 -2.50
CA GLN A 561 -20.05 -31.27 -1.88
C GLN A 561 -20.16 -32.44 -2.88
N GLN A 562 -20.46 -32.14 -4.15
CA GLN A 562 -20.66 -33.14 -5.20
C GLN A 562 -19.35 -33.49 -5.92
N HIS A 563 -18.40 -32.55 -5.97
CA HIS A 563 -17.09 -32.68 -6.64
C HIS A 563 -15.95 -32.19 -5.73
N PRO A 564 -15.80 -32.75 -4.50
CA PRO A 564 -14.82 -32.27 -3.52
C PRO A 564 -13.36 -32.42 -4.00
N ASP A 565 -13.11 -33.35 -4.90
CA ASP A 565 -11.82 -33.59 -5.54
C ASP A 565 -11.41 -32.47 -6.52
N VAL A 566 -12.37 -31.91 -7.26
CA VAL A 566 -12.15 -30.77 -8.16
C VAL A 566 -11.81 -29.48 -7.41
N PHE A 567 -12.24 -29.37 -6.14
CA PHE A 567 -11.85 -28.29 -5.23
C PHE A 567 -10.55 -28.60 -4.47
N ALA A 568 -10.33 -29.85 -4.05
CA ALA A 568 -9.10 -30.27 -3.38
C ALA A 568 -7.86 -30.19 -4.30
N LEU A 569 -8.01 -30.46 -5.60
CA LEU A 569 -6.99 -30.21 -6.63
C LEU A 569 -6.44 -28.76 -6.57
N MET A 570 -7.32 -27.78 -6.33
CA MET A 570 -6.92 -26.37 -6.22
C MET A 570 -6.34 -26.02 -4.84
N SER A 571 -6.56 -26.85 -3.83
CA SER A 571 -5.78 -26.77 -2.57
C SER A 571 -4.33 -27.17 -2.83
N ASN A 572 -4.10 -28.21 -3.64
CA ASN A 572 -2.76 -28.59 -4.09
C ASN A 572 -2.12 -27.49 -4.96
N MET A 573 -2.89 -26.82 -5.82
CA MET A 573 -2.39 -25.66 -6.57
C MET A 573 -2.02 -24.49 -5.65
N THR A 574 -2.80 -24.26 -4.57
CA THR A 574 -2.50 -23.24 -3.55
C THR A 574 -1.19 -23.56 -2.82
N GLU A 575 -1.01 -24.81 -2.38
CA GLU A 575 0.25 -25.28 -1.79
C GLU A 575 1.44 -25.21 -2.76
N TYR A 576 1.22 -25.49 -4.05
CA TYR A 576 2.26 -25.54 -5.08
C TYR A 576 2.75 -24.16 -5.54
N ALA A 577 1.82 -23.28 -5.92
CA ALA A 577 2.10 -21.98 -6.55
C ALA A 577 1.78 -20.79 -5.64
N GLY A 578 0.88 -20.94 -4.67
CA GLY A 578 0.54 -19.91 -3.68
C GLY A 578 1.51 -19.85 -2.49
N GLY A 579 2.03 -20.99 -2.04
CA GLY A 579 3.00 -21.12 -0.95
C GLY A 579 2.47 -20.71 0.44
N GLU A 580 3.35 -20.20 1.29
CA GLU A 580 2.99 -19.78 2.66
C GLU A 580 2.15 -18.50 2.62
N TYR A 581 1.06 -18.45 3.42
CA TYR A 581 0.03 -17.42 3.33
C TYR A 581 0.54 -16.00 3.61
N ASP A 582 1.47 -15.85 4.55
CA ASP A 582 1.97 -14.53 4.96
C ASP A 582 2.95 -13.90 3.94
N ASP A 583 3.50 -14.71 3.02
CA ASP A 583 4.27 -14.26 1.85
C ASP A 583 3.36 -13.83 0.67
N LEU A 584 2.03 -14.08 0.70
CA LEU A 584 1.16 -13.83 -0.46
C LEU A 584 1.03 -12.33 -0.76
N PRO A 585 0.98 -11.92 -2.05
CA PRO A 585 0.76 -10.53 -2.45
C PRO A 585 -0.48 -9.90 -1.82
N ARG A 586 -0.28 -8.77 -1.14
CA ARG A 586 -1.32 -7.89 -0.60
C ARG A 586 -1.47 -6.65 -1.48
N ARG A 587 -2.65 -6.02 -1.47
CA ARG A 587 -2.97 -4.87 -2.35
C ARG A 587 -2.13 -3.62 -2.13
N LEU A 588 -1.39 -3.52 -1.02
CA LEU A 588 -0.51 -2.39 -0.71
C LEU A 588 0.94 -2.60 -1.17
N ARG A 589 1.26 -3.75 -1.78
CA ARG A 589 2.56 -4.07 -2.41
C ARG A 589 3.15 -2.84 -3.11
N PRO A 590 4.44 -2.52 -2.90
CA PRO A 590 5.11 -1.46 -3.65
C PRO A 590 5.14 -1.78 -5.15
N PRO A 591 5.03 -0.77 -6.03
CA PRO A 591 5.29 -0.98 -7.46
C PRO A 591 6.76 -1.41 -7.66
N LEU A 592 7.04 -2.15 -8.73
CA LEU A 592 8.40 -2.61 -9.05
C LEU A 592 9.31 -1.46 -9.48
N ARG A 593 8.78 -0.29 -9.84
CA ARG A 593 9.57 0.89 -10.19
C ARG A 593 9.13 2.11 -9.41
N ALA A 594 10.12 2.90 -8.96
CA ALA A 594 9.88 4.30 -8.64
C ALA A 594 9.29 5.02 -9.87
N GLY A 595 8.36 5.94 -9.65
CA GLY A 595 7.60 6.59 -10.72
C GLY A 595 8.49 7.28 -11.78
N PRO A 596 8.04 7.40 -13.03
CA PRO A 596 8.84 7.88 -14.16
C PRO A 596 9.32 9.32 -13.95
N GLY A 597 10.59 9.47 -13.51
CA GLY A 597 11.21 10.75 -13.21
C GLY A 597 12.44 10.67 -12.30
N ALA A 598 12.54 9.65 -11.44
CA ALA A 598 13.73 9.44 -10.62
C ALA A 598 14.95 9.06 -11.49
N LYS A 599 16.06 9.79 -11.35
CA LYS A 599 17.34 9.39 -11.94
C LYS A 599 18.01 8.31 -11.06
N PRO A 600 18.64 7.28 -11.65
CA PRO A 600 19.48 6.34 -10.90
C PRO A 600 20.59 7.08 -10.13
N LEU A 601 20.87 6.59 -8.92
CA LEU A 601 22.08 6.92 -8.16
C LEU A 601 23.33 6.28 -8.77
N GLY A 602 23.15 5.14 -9.42
CA GLY A 602 24.14 4.45 -10.23
C GLY A 602 23.61 3.13 -10.77
N TYR A 603 24.51 2.34 -11.36
CA TYR A 603 24.17 1.05 -11.97
C TYR A 603 25.13 -0.06 -11.50
N LEU A 604 24.65 -1.30 -11.54
CA LEU A 604 25.45 -2.51 -11.53
C LEU A 604 25.17 -3.33 -12.79
N THR A 605 26.21 -3.78 -13.49
CA THR A 605 26.07 -4.70 -14.63
C THR A 605 26.23 -6.16 -14.19
N VAL A 606 25.30 -7.02 -14.59
CA VAL A 606 25.31 -8.45 -14.24
C VAL A 606 25.41 -9.31 -15.49
N ASP A 607 26.40 -10.19 -15.52
CA ASP A 607 26.50 -11.30 -16.47
C ASP A 607 25.96 -12.57 -15.76
N THR A 608 24.74 -13.01 -16.10
CA THR A 608 24.19 -14.26 -15.55
C THR A 608 24.55 -15.43 -16.47
N ARG A 609 25.11 -16.50 -15.90
CA ARG A 609 25.59 -17.69 -16.59
C ARG A 609 25.04 -18.97 -16.00
N PHE A 610 24.81 -19.94 -16.86
CA PHE A 610 24.32 -21.26 -16.50
C PHE A 610 25.43 -22.33 -16.49
N LEU A 611 25.44 -23.18 -15.47
CA LEU A 611 26.32 -24.35 -15.40
C LEU A 611 25.64 -25.49 -14.62
N GLY A 612 25.61 -26.70 -15.19
CA GLY A 612 25.07 -27.91 -14.54
C GLY A 612 23.55 -28.01 -14.53
N GLY A 613 22.96 -28.80 -15.43
CA GLY A 613 21.51 -29.01 -15.58
C GLY A 613 20.96 -28.49 -16.92
N ARG A 614 19.78 -27.84 -16.90
CA ARG A 614 19.18 -27.14 -18.06
C ARG A 614 19.14 -25.62 -17.84
N PRO A 615 19.35 -24.78 -18.88
CA PRO A 615 19.24 -23.33 -18.77
C PRO A 615 17.90 -22.88 -18.16
N LEU A 616 17.98 -21.89 -17.26
CA LEU A 616 16.86 -21.43 -16.44
C LEU A 616 16.28 -20.11 -16.95
N GLN A 617 15.01 -19.84 -16.63
CA GLN A 617 14.49 -18.48 -16.66
C GLN A 617 15.15 -17.67 -15.51
N THR A 618 16.02 -16.71 -15.87
CA THR A 618 16.62 -15.76 -14.92
C THR A 618 16.29 -14.31 -15.21
N THR A 619 15.65 -14.01 -16.34
CA THR A 619 15.36 -12.64 -16.78
C THR A 619 14.39 -11.97 -15.82
N GLY A 620 13.09 -12.30 -15.81
CA GLY A 620 12.06 -11.65 -14.97
C GLY A 620 12.44 -11.42 -13.50
N LYS A 621 13.14 -12.38 -12.88
CA LYS A 621 13.75 -12.26 -11.55
C LYS A 621 14.54 -10.95 -11.34
N TRP A 622 15.36 -10.56 -12.31
CA TRP A 622 16.20 -9.35 -12.23
C TRP A 622 15.41 -8.04 -12.40
N LEU A 623 14.24 -8.03 -13.06
CA LEU A 623 13.35 -6.85 -13.05
C LEU A 623 12.69 -6.68 -11.68
N THR A 624 12.21 -7.78 -11.08
CA THR A 624 11.62 -7.73 -9.73
C THR A 624 12.66 -7.24 -8.71
N VAL A 625 13.82 -7.91 -8.63
CA VAL A 625 14.89 -7.58 -7.68
C VAL A 625 15.57 -6.25 -8.00
N GLY A 626 15.86 -5.98 -9.28
CA GLY A 626 16.51 -4.73 -9.72
C GLY A 626 15.60 -3.51 -9.55
N GLY A 627 14.31 -3.67 -9.81
CA GLY A 627 13.30 -2.63 -9.58
C GLY A 627 13.07 -2.36 -8.09
N GLN A 628 12.99 -3.40 -7.25
CA GLN A 628 12.94 -3.27 -5.79
C GLN A 628 14.21 -2.59 -5.24
N LEU A 629 15.40 -2.93 -5.76
CA LEU A 629 16.65 -2.28 -5.38
C LEU A 629 16.67 -0.80 -5.81
N ALA A 630 16.20 -0.50 -7.03
CA ALA A 630 16.08 0.86 -7.52
C ALA A 630 15.09 1.70 -6.68
N HIS A 631 13.98 1.10 -6.23
CA HIS A 631 13.03 1.75 -5.32
C HIS A 631 13.63 2.01 -3.93
N ALA A 632 14.34 1.04 -3.34
CA ALA A 632 14.90 1.16 -1.99
C ALA A 632 16.16 2.04 -1.91
N SER A 633 17.00 2.00 -2.94
CA SER A 633 18.38 2.52 -2.92
C SER A 633 18.77 3.41 -4.09
N GLY A 634 17.93 3.54 -5.13
CA GLY A 634 18.25 4.24 -6.37
C GLY A 634 19.34 3.59 -7.23
N VAL A 635 19.92 2.46 -6.83
CA VAL A 635 20.87 1.68 -7.63
C VAL A 635 20.08 0.74 -8.55
N TYR A 636 20.30 0.87 -9.87
CA TYR A 636 19.65 0.04 -10.87
C TYR A 636 20.52 -1.16 -11.25
N VAL A 637 19.89 -2.30 -11.55
CA VAL A 637 20.59 -3.51 -11.98
C VAL A 637 20.37 -3.69 -13.47
N LEU A 638 21.45 -3.89 -14.23
CA LEU A 638 21.44 -4.11 -15.67
C LEU A 638 21.90 -5.54 -15.95
N ALA A 639 20.94 -6.46 -16.08
CA ALA A 639 21.22 -7.83 -16.47
C ALA A 639 21.48 -7.91 -17.98
N ALA A 640 22.69 -8.35 -18.36
CA ALA A 640 23.34 -8.23 -19.67
C ALA A 640 24.09 -6.89 -19.91
N CYS A 641 25.41 -7.02 -20.04
CA CYS A 641 26.39 -5.95 -20.19
C CYS A 641 26.34 -5.22 -21.56
N PRO A 642 26.92 -4.00 -21.65
CA PRO A 642 26.75 -2.86 -20.74
C PRO A 642 26.29 -1.61 -21.52
N PRO A 643 25.78 -0.56 -20.86
CA PRO A 643 25.63 0.74 -21.52
C PRO A 643 27.03 1.30 -21.87
N PRO A 644 27.24 1.89 -23.05
CA PRO A 644 28.47 2.63 -23.33
C PRO A 644 28.54 3.86 -22.42
N ALA A 645 29.75 4.35 -22.14
CA ALA A 645 30.01 5.45 -21.19
C ALA A 645 29.40 6.82 -21.59
N THR A 646 28.65 6.88 -22.69
CA THR A 646 27.96 8.05 -23.24
C THR A 646 26.45 7.85 -23.43
N ALA A 647 25.89 6.68 -23.13
CA ALA A 647 24.45 6.41 -23.31
C ALA A 647 23.58 7.16 -22.29
N GLY A 648 22.42 7.64 -22.74
CA GLY A 648 21.41 8.21 -21.85
C GLY A 648 20.66 7.12 -21.10
N ALA A 649 20.34 7.37 -19.82
CA ALA A 649 19.50 6.49 -18.98
C ALA A 649 18.12 6.17 -19.60
N ALA A 650 17.67 6.94 -20.60
CA ALA A 650 16.41 6.75 -21.30
C ALA A 650 16.46 5.64 -22.38
N GLU A 651 17.63 5.23 -22.85
CA GLU A 651 17.81 4.22 -23.93
C GLU A 651 17.82 2.78 -23.40
N TYR A 652 18.06 2.62 -22.10
CA TYR A 652 18.21 1.34 -21.42
C TYR A 652 17.06 1.11 -20.42
N ASP A 653 16.81 -0.17 -20.12
CA ASP A 653 16.06 -0.63 -18.96
C ASP A 653 16.88 -1.72 -18.24
N ASP A 654 16.29 -2.38 -17.24
CA ASP A 654 16.95 -3.31 -16.31
C ASP A 654 17.57 -4.56 -16.99
N TYR A 655 17.40 -4.71 -18.32
CA TYR A 655 17.94 -5.80 -19.15
C TYR A 655 18.85 -5.35 -20.30
N GLY A 656 19.27 -4.08 -20.33
CA GLY A 656 19.99 -3.53 -21.47
C GLY A 656 19.12 -2.60 -22.31
N LYS A 657 19.37 -2.55 -23.63
CA LYS A 657 18.76 -1.56 -24.51
C LYS A 657 17.30 -1.92 -24.86
N LYS A 658 16.42 -0.90 -24.91
CA LYS A 658 14.97 -1.09 -25.11
C LYS A 658 14.57 -1.77 -26.42
N ASP A 659 15.30 -1.49 -27.51
CA ASP A 659 14.96 -1.95 -28.87
C ASP A 659 15.64 -3.28 -29.26
N GLU A 660 16.36 -3.94 -28.36
CA GLU A 660 17.12 -5.18 -28.66
C GLU A 660 16.37 -6.45 -28.23
N ALA A 661 16.50 -7.52 -29.02
CA ALA A 661 15.86 -8.80 -28.75
C ALA A 661 16.50 -9.49 -27.52
N LYS A 662 15.85 -9.36 -26.37
CA LYS A 662 16.40 -9.73 -25.06
C LYS A 662 16.51 -11.26 -24.89
N PRO A 663 17.69 -11.82 -24.56
CA PRO A 663 17.82 -13.25 -24.26
C PRO A 663 17.13 -13.58 -22.92
N ARG A 664 16.12 -14.45 -22.96
CA ARG A 664 15.42 -14.99 -21.76
C ARG A 664 16.14 -16.16 -21.08
N THR A 665 17.22 -16.64 -21.67
CA THR A 665 18.13 -17.65 -21.11
C THR A 665 19.49 -17.03 -20.83
N PRO A 666 20.12 -17.31 -19.67
CA PRO A 666 21.53 -17.01 -19.45
C PRO A 666 22.41 -17.93 -20.31
N ALA A 667 23.51 -17.38 -20.83
CA ALA A 667 24.47 -18.16 -21.61
C ALA A 667 25.18 -19.21 -20.74
N SER A 668 25.63 -20.32 -21.32
CA SER A 668 26.44 -21.28 -20.56
C SER A 668 27.78 -20.65 -20.15
N LEU A 669 28.27 -20.99 -18.95
CA LEU A 669 29.60 -20.59 -18.47
C LEU A 669 30.73 -21.14 -19.38
N THR A 670 30.46 -22.11 -20.27
CA THR A 670 31.44 -22.56 -21.28
C THR A 670 31.71 -21.54 -22.38
N THR A 671 30.86 -20.53 -22.56
CA THR A 671 31.09 -19.41 -23.49
C THR A 671 31.96 -18.32 -22.84
N PRO A 672 32.65 -17.44 -23.60
CA PRO A 672 33.51 -16.39 -23.01
C PRO A 672 32.76 -15.44 -22.07
N LEU A 673 33.41 -14.98 -20.99
CA LEU A 673 32.81 -14.03 -20.04
C LEU A 673 32.69 -12.62 -20.63
N ARG A 674 31.67 -11.86 -20.21
CA ARG A 674 31.49 -10.44 -20.60
C ARG A 674 31.99 -9.52 -19.47
N PRO A 675 32.50 -8.30 -19.79
CA PRO A 675 32.83 -7.30 -18.78
C PRO A 675 31.57 -6.93 -17.98
N SER A 676 31.60 -7.18 -16.67
CA SER A 676 30.47 -7.03 -15.75
C SER A 676 30.97 -6.68 -14.34
N ASP A 677 30.10 -6.08 -13.54
CA ASP A 677 30.39 -5.83 -12.12
C ASP A 677 30.13 -7.10 -11.29
N VAL A 678 29.12 -7.90 -11.65
CA VAL A 678 28.77 -9.18 -11.02
C VAL A 678 28.66 -10.28 -12.08
N LEU A 679 29.35 -11.39 -11.85
CA LEU A 679 29.16 -12.65 -12.56
C LEU A 679 28.29 -13.58 -11.69
N HIS A 680 27.01 -13.70 -12.05
CA HIS A 680 26.09 -14.62 -11.38
C HIS A 680 26.11 -15.97 -12.08
N VAL A 681 26.47 -17.06 -11.37
CA VAL A 681 26.54 -18.41 -11.92
C VAL A 681 25.57 -19.30 -11.17
N THR A 682 24.65 -19.93 -11.91
CA THR A 682 23.57 -20.73 -11.32
C THR A 682 23.30 -22.04 -12.08
N GLY A 683 22.69 -23.01 -11.41
CA GLY A 683 22.21 -24.24 -12.02
C GLY A 683 21.56 -25.24 -11.05
N THR A 684 21.20 -26.41 -11.59
CA THR A 684 20.29 -27.39 -10.96
C THR A 684 20.83 -28.81 -10.88
N ALA A 685 22.09 -29.05 -11.30
CA ALA A 685 22.75 -30.36 -11.17
C ALA A 685 24.26 -30.23 -10.96
N ALA A 686 24.88 -31.23 -10.34
CA ALA A 686 26.33 -31.36 -10.22
C ALA A 686 27.06 -31.18 -11.56
N PHE A 687 28.23 -30.55 -11.51
CA PHE A 687 29.05 -30.20 -12.67
C PHE A 687 30.55 -30.35 -12.38
N ASN A 688 31.35 -30.35 -13.44
CA ASN A 688 32.81 -30.24 -13.38
C ASN A 688 33.27 -28.98 -14.14
N VAL A 689 34.45 -28.47 -13.82
CA VAL A 689 35.07 -27.30 -14.46
C VAL A 689 36.55 -27.62 -14.71
N ASP A 690 37.07 -27.26 -15.88
CA ASP A 690 38.48 -27.42 -16.24
C ASP A 690 39.36 -26.30 -15.65
N ASP A 691 40.66 -26.56 -15.48
CA ASP A 691 41.64 -25.58 -14.97
C ASP A 691 41.64 -24.27 -15.77
N GLY A 692 41.46 -24.31 -17.09
CA GLY A 692 41.45 -23.11 -17.93
C GLY A 692 40.28 -22.18 -17.63
N ARG A 693 39.11 -22.73 -17.27
CA ARG A 693 37.96 -21.96 -16.79
C ARG A 693 38.14 -21.47 -15.36
N VAL A 694 38.79 -22.24 -14.49
CA VAL A 694 39.19 -21.75 -13.14
C VAL A 694 40.12 -20.55 -13.27
N ASP A 695 41.08 -20.59 -14.20
CA ASP A 695 42.02 -19.50 -14.47
C ASP A 695 41.32 -18.26 -15.07
N GLU A 696 40.32 -18.43 -15.94
CA GLU A 696 39.52 -17.29 -16.45
C GLU A 696 38.72 -16.60 -15.32
N LEU A 697 38.13 -17.38 -14.40
CA LEU A 697 37.38 -16.88 -13.25
C LEU A 697 38.29 -16.20 -12.22
N ALA A 698 39.47 -16.78 -11.95
CA ALA A 698 40.50 -16.14 -11.13
C ALA A 698 40.96 -14.81 -11.75
N GLY A 699 41.17 -14.79 -13.07
CA GLY A 699 41.49 -13.56 -13.81
C GLY A 699 40.37 -12.52 -13.80
N TYR A 700 39.09 -12.94 -13.80
CA TYR A 700 37.94 -12.05 -13.66
C TYR A 700 37.92 -11.37 -12.28
N VAL A 701 38.15 -12.14 -11.21
CA VAL A 701 38.30 -11.61 -9.83
C VAL A 701 39.51 -10.68 -9.71
N GLN A 702 40.66 -11.04 -10.27
CA GLN A 702 41.87 -10.19 -10.28
C GLN A 702 41.68 -8.86 -11.01
N ARG A 703 40.79 -8.80 -12.01
CA ARG A 703 40.36 -7.54 -12.68
C ARG A 703 39.32 -6.76 -11.86
N GLY A 704 39.04 -7.17 -10.63
CA GLY A 704 38.11 -6.51 -9.71
C GLY A 704 36.65 -6.92 -9.88
N GLY A 705 36.34 -7.98 -10.63
CA GLY A 705 34.99 -8.55 -10.76
C GLY A 705 34.54 -9.34 -9.52
N PHE A 706 33.23 -9.46 -9.30
CA PHE A 706 32.64 -10.21 -8.17
C PHE A 706 31.87 -11.43 -8.67
N ILE A 707 32.03 -12.59 -8.03
CA ILE A 707 31.32 -13.83 -8.41
C ILE A 707 30.24 -14.20 -7.39
N TRP A 708 29.01 -14.39 -7.85
CA TRP A 708 27.92 -14.96 -7.06
C TRP A 708 27.60 -16.36 -7.61
N LEU A 709 27.85 -17.39 -6.80
CA LEU A 709 27.47 -18.78 -7.09
C LEU A 709 26.14 -19.10 -6.37
N GLU A 710 25.16 -19.64 -7.08
CA GLU A 710 23.80 -19.91 -6.55
C GLU A 710 23.24 -21.27 -7.01
N ALA A 711 22.85 -22.12 -6.05
CA ALA A 711 22.15 -23.36 -6.36
C ALA A 711 20.65 -23.13 -6.60
N ALA A 712 20.22 -23.11 -7.86
CA ALA A 712 18.81 -23.00 -8.21
C ALA A 712 18.03 -24.24 -7.76
N GLY A 713 16.87 -24.01 -7.13
CA GLY A 713 16.15 -25.05 -6.39
C GLY A 713 16.90 -25.70 -5.22
N GLY A 714 18.13 -25.26 -4.90
CA GLY A 714 18.94 -25.79 -3.79
C GLY A 714 19.57 -27.17 -4.02
N ASP A 715 19.89 -27.57 -5.25
CA ASP A 715 20.50 -28.89 -5.53
C ASP A 715 21.84 -29.11 -4.78
N GLU A 716 21.92 -30.21 -4.05
CA GLU A 716 23.13 -30.58 -3.31
C GLU A 716 24.33 -30.91 -4.20
N GLY A 717 24.07 -31.47 -5.39
CA GLY A 717 25.11 -31.77 -6.36
C GLY A 717 25.82 -30.49 -6.81
N TRP A 718 25.02 -29.51 -7.21
CA TRP A 718 25.46 -28.18 -7.61
C TRP A 718 26.23 -27.47 -6.48
N VAL A 719 25.69 -27.46 -5.24
CA VAL A 719 26.38 -26.82 -4.09
C VAL A 719 27.76 -27.44 -3.85
N ARG A 720 27.93 -28.75 -3.97
CA ARG A 720 29.24 -29.41 -3.82
C ARG A 720 30.21 -29.03 -4.94
N SER A 721 29.76 -29.02 -6.18
CA SER A 721 30.57 -28.59 -7.34
C SER A 721 30.96 -27.11 -7.25
N ALA A 722 30.06 -26.24 -6.80
CA ALA A 722 30.30 -24.81 -6.64
C ALA A 722 31.24 -24.47 -5.48
N ALA A 723 31.17 -25.23 -4.37
CA ALA A 723 32.15 -25.14 -3.30
C ALA A 723 33.56 -25.50 -3.82
N ALA A 724 33.72 -26.62 -4.52
CA ALA A 724 35.01 -27.02 -5.10
C ALA A 724 35.55 -26.01 -6.12
N LEU A 725 34.67 -25.38 -6.92
CA LEU A 725 35.03 -24.29 -7.83
C LEU A 725 35.54 -23.05 -7.08
N MET A 726 34.86 -22.66 -5.99
CA MET A 726 35.27 -21.54 -5.13
C MET A 726 36.64 -21.82 -4.47
N ASP A 727 36.84 -23.02 -3.95
CA ASP A 727 38.10 -23.45 -3.32
C ASP A 727 39.27 -23.44 -4.35
N ALA A 728 39.00 -23.83 -5.61
CA ALA A 728 39.98 -23.79 -6.71
C ALA A 728 40.33 -22.35 -7.14
N VAL A 729 39.33 -21.46 -7.29
CA VAL A 729 39.56 -20.03 -7.58
C VAL A 729 40.31 -19.35 -6.44
N SER A 730 39.96 -19.65 -5.18
CA SER A 730 40.67 -19.17 -3.98
C SER A 730 42.16 -19.49 -4.03
N THR A 731 42.49 -20.73 -4.42
CA THR A 731 43.85 -21.23 -4.59
C THR A 731 44.62 -20.45 -5.66
N ARG A 732 43.97 -20.08 -6.77
CA ARG A 732 44.60 -19.31 -7.87
C ARG A 732 44.81 -17.82 -7.55
N ILE A 733 43.95 -17.21 -6.73
CA ILE A 733 44.07 -15.78 -6.37
C ILE A 733 44.83 -15.52 -5.06
N GLY A 734 45.12 -16.57 -4.27
CA GLY A 734 45.67 -16.41 -2.92
C GLY A 734 44.69 -15.69 -1.99
N GLY A 735 43.44 -16.17 -1.98
CA GLY A 735 42.36 -15.74 -1.08
C GLY A 735 42.02 -16.80 -0.03
N GLU A 736 41.01 -16.51 0.80
CA GLU A 736 40.55 -17.38 1.88
C GLU A 736 39.03 -17.62 1.78
N VAL A 737 38.60 -18.88 1.83
CA VAL A 737 37.17 -19.23 1.85
C VAL A 737 36.69 -19.38 3.29
N ARG A 738 35.65 -18.64 3.67
CA ARG A 738 35.08 -18.60 5.03
C ARG A 738 33.58 -18.89 5.04
N PRO A 739 33.02 -19.42 6.15
CA PRO A 739 31.59 -19.41 6.39
C PRO A 739 31.08 -17.97 6.63
N VAL A 740 29.83 -17.70 6.27
CA VAL A 740 29.18 -16.41 6.58
C VAL A 740 28.62 -16.45 7.99
N GLU A 741 29.41 -15.93 8.95
CA GLU A 741 29.01 -15.84 10.36
C GLU A 741 27.89 -14.81 10.60
N ARG A 742 27.19 -14.94 11.73
CA ARG A 742 25.98 -14.15 12.05
C ARG A 742 26.22 -12.63 12.10
N ASP A 743 27.42 -12.21 12.44
CA ASP A 743 27.86 -10.82 12.53
C ASP A 743 28.41 -10.27 11.20
N HIS A 744 28.59 -11.11 10.19
CA HIS A 744 29.01 -10.70 8.84
C HIS A 744 28.01 -9.72 8.22
N VAL A 745 28.52 -8.72 7.50
CA VAL A 745 27.77 -7.57 6.95
C VAL A 745 26.51 -7.93 6.15
N LEU A 746 26.52 -9.09 5.46
CA LEU A 746 25.37 -9.61 4.69
C LEU A 746 24.20 -10.06 5.60
N LEU A 747 24.50 -10.61 6.77
CA LEU A 747 23.50 -11.14 7.72
C LEU A 747 23.12 -10.11 8.80
N ALA A 748 24.11 -9.43 9.38
CA ALA A 748 23.94 -8.61 10.58
C ALA A 748 23.12 -7.31 10.40
N GLY A 749 22.78 -6.94 9.17
CA GLY A 749 22.03 -5.70 8.87
C GLY A 749 22.78 -4.40 9.15
N ARG A 750 24.12 -4.45 9.26
CA ARG A 750 24.97 -3.29 9.56
C ARG A 750 25.72 -2.81 8.33
N LEU A 751 24.98 -2.53 7.25
CA LEU A 751 25.50 -1.78 6.10
C LEU A 751 25.32 -0.28 6.35
N PRO A 752 26.40 0.52 6.40
CA PRO A 752 26.28 1.97 6.46
C PRO A 752 25.60 2.48 5.18
N GLY A 753 24.38 3.02 5.30
CA GLY A 753 23.70 3.73 4.21
C GLY A 753 22.34 3.18 3.75
N LEU A 754 21.75 2.20 4.44
CA LEU A 754 20.38 1.75 4.19
C LEU A 754 19.39 2.40 5.17
N ALA A 755 18.25 2.88 4.66
CA ALA A 755 17.14 3.35 5.49
C ALA A 755 16.38 2.17 6.09
N GLY A 756 15.85 2.34 7.31
CA GLY A 756 14.96 1.37 7.94
C GLY A 756 15.63 0.09 8.45
N GLU A 757 16.95 0.07 8.64
CA GLU A 757 17.61 -1.03 9.36
C GLU A 757 17.17 -1.04 10.85
N PRO A 758 17.05 -2.22 11.48
CA PRO A 758 16.64 -2.38 12.88
C PRO A 758 17.49 -1.62 13.91
N THR A 759 16.91 -0.60 14.54
CA THR A 759 17.44 0.01 15.77
C THR A 759 17.05 -0.77 17.03
N THR A 760 16.22 -1.81 16.92
CA THR A 760 15.74 -2.64 18.03
C THR A 760 15.96 -4.13 17.76
N GLU A 761 16.16 -4.88 18.84
CA GLU A 761 16.47 -6.32 18.81
C GLU A 761 15.34 -7.14 18.16
N ALA A 762 14.08 -6.82 18.45
CA ALA A 762 12.91 -7.45 17.83
C ALA A 762 12.83 -7.23 16.31
N ALA A 763 13.23 -6.06 15.81
CA ALA A 763 13.29 -5.81 14.37
C ALA A 763 14.49 -6.51 13.71
N ALA A 764 15.58 -6.74 14.44
CA ALA A 764 16.71 -7.56 13.96
C ALA A 764 16.32 -9.05 13.87
N GLU A 765 15.54 -9.56 14.83
CA GLU A 765 14.96 -10.90 14.78
C GLU A 765 13.94 -11.05 13.63
N ALA A 766 13.20 -9.99 13.28
CA ALA A 766 12.35 -9.95 12.10
C ALA A 766 13.16 -9.96 10.78
N ALA A 767 14.34 -9.32 10.76
CA ALA A 767 15.22 -9.23 9.59
C ALA A 767 16.14 -10.46 9.38
N ALA A 768 16.12 -11.44 10.28
CA ALA A 768 16.92 -12.66 10.18
C ALA A 768 16.52 -13.54 8.99
N LEU A 769 17.48 -14.25 8.37
CA LEU A 769 17.20 -15.26 7.34
C LEU A 769 16.45 -16.46 7.94
N ARG A 770 15.13 -16.45 7.80
CA ARG A 770 14.25 -17.55 8.19
C ARG A 770 14.16 -18.57 7.05
N PRO A 771 14.63 -19.82 7.20
CA PRO A 771 14.42 -20.86 6.20
C PRO A 771 12.92 -21.18 6.03
N ASN A 772 12.47 -21.46 4.80
CA ASN A 772 11.13 -21.99 4.54
C ASN A 772 10.98 -23.42 5.09
N ARG A 773 9.78 -24.01 5.04
CA ARG A 773 9.55 -25.37 5.58
C ARG A 773 10.51 -26.46 5.04
N TRP A 774 11.00 -26.34 3.80
CA TRP A 774 11.97 -27.27 3.22
C TRP A 774 13.42 -26.94 3.62
N GLY A 775 13.75 -25.66 3.76
CA GLY A 775 15.00 -25.17 4.34
C GLY A 775 15.17 -25.63 5.80
N LEU A 776 14.09 -25.63 6.60
CA LEU A 776 14.10 -26.16 7.96
C LEU A 776 14.46 -27.66 8.01
N VAL A 777 13.81 -28.47 7.16
CA VAL A 777 14.13 -29.91 7.01
C VAL A 777 15.57 -30.12 6.53
N ARG A 778 16.04 -29.27 5.61
CA ARG A 778 17.41 -29.34 5.05
C ARG A 778 18.48 -28.98 6.07
N LEU A 779 18.28 -27.92 6.86
CA LEU A 779 19.26 -27.40 7.82
C LEU A 779 19.25 -28.13 9.17
N ARG A 780 18.13 -28.78 9.54
CA ARG A 780 17.96 -29.49 10.83
C ARG A 780 18.32 -28.65 12.07
N GLY A 781 18.09 -27.33 12.00
CA GLY A 781 18.44 -26.36 13.05
C GLY A 781 19.85 -25.77 12.97
N GLY A 782 20.68 -26.19 12.00
CA GLY A 782 21.97 -25.55 11.71
C GLY A 782 21.84 -24.19 11.04
N ALA A 783 22.90 -23.38 11.09
CA ALA A 783 22.99 -22.15 10.31
C ALA A 783 23.14 -22.46 8.80
N PRO A 784 22.68 -21.58 7.90
CA PRO A 784 22.81 -21.82 6.46
C PRO A 784 24.29 -21.74 6.03
N PRO A 785 24.84 -22.75 5.33
CA PRO A 785 26.27 -22.81 5.00
C PRO A 785 26.62 -21.95 3.77
N MET A 786 26.26 -20.67 3.81
CA MET A 786 26.78 -19.68 2.86
C MET A 786 28.29 -19.53 3.06
N ARG A 787 29.03 -19.31 1.97
CA ARG A 787 30.47 -19.04 2.01
C ARG A 787 30.81 -17.73 1.33
N THR A 788 31.81 -17.04 1.87
CA THR A 788 32.52 -15.95 1.21
C THR A 788 33.90 -16.42 0.75
N LEU A 789 34.36 -15.88 -0.37
CA LEU A 789 35.77 -15.85 -0.72
C LEU A 789 36.28 -14.43 -0.44
N GLU A 790 37.20 -14.31 0.51
CA GLU A 790 37.85 -13.06 0.86
C GLU A 790 39.20 -12.92 0.17
N LYS A 791 39.50 -11.71 -0.31
CA LYS A 791 40.80 -11.34 -0.84
C LYS A 791 41.14 -9.91 -0.43
N ASP A 792 42.30 -9.74 0.19
CA ASP A 792 42.90 -8.46 0.58
C ASP A 792 41.92 -7.52 1.33
N GLY A 793 41.12 -8.11 2.23
CA GLY A 793 40.13 -7.40 3.06
C GLY A 793 38.76 -7.14 2.40
N ARG A 794 38.49 -7.70 1.20
CA ARG A 794 37.20 -7.59 0.51
C ARG A 794 36.58 -8.96 0.26
N THR A 795 35.24 -9.03 0.24
CA THR A 795 34.51 -10.19 -0.30
C THR A 795 34.53 -10.14 -1.83
N VAL A 796 35.18 -11.10 -2.48
CA VAL A 796 35.27 -11.15 -3.96
C VAL A 796 34.40 -12.24 -4.59
N ALA A 797 33.93 -13.21 -3.80
CA ALA A 797 32.83 -14.08 -4.22
C ALA A 797 31.94 -14.51 -3.05
N VAL A 798 30.72 -14.95 -3.37
CA VAL A 798 29.74 -15.54 -2.45
C VAL A 798 29.18 -16.83 -3.05
N LEU A 799 28.92 -17.82 -2.21
CA LEU A 799 28.15 -19.02 -2.52
C LEU A 799 26.87 -19.06 -1.68
N THR A 800 25.71 -18.97 -2.32
CA THR A 800 24.40 -19.21 -1.70
C THR A 800 23.97 -20.67 -1.96
N PRO A 801 23.72 -21.47 -0.89
CA PRO A 801 23.39 -22.89 -1.03
C PRO A 801 21.92 -23.15 -1.40
N PHE A 802 21.10 -22.09 -1.42
CA PHE A 802 19.68 -22.09 -1.81
C PHE A 802 19.45 -21.01 -2.87
N ASP A 803 18.35 -21.12 -3.61
CA ASP A 803 17.96 -20.20 -4.68
C ASP A 803 17.52 -18.84 -4.10
N THR A 804 18.46 -17.90 -4.03
CA THR A 804 18.27 -16.60 -3.41
C THR A 804 17.72 -15.56 -4.40
N LEU A 805 18.10 -15.60 -5.67
CA LEU A 805 17.57 -14.70 -6.71
C LEU A 805 16.08 -14.98 -7.00
N ALA A 806 15.68 -16.25 -7.15
CA ALA A 806 14.26 -16.56 -7.40
C ALA A 806 13.39 -16.21 -6.19
N THR A 807 13.86 -16.52 -4.98
CA THR A 807 13.13 -16.26 -3.74
C THR A 807 13.03 -14.75 -3.43
N ALA A 808 14.08 -13.97 -3.69
CA ALA A 808 14.03 -12.50 -3.62
C ALA A 808 13.03 -11.91 -4.64
N ALA A 809 12.93 -12.51 -5.83
CA ALA A 809 11.93 -12.17 -6.84
C ALA A 809 10.51 -12.73 -6.55
N GLY A 810 10.28 -13.41 -5.43
CA GLY A 810 8.98 -13.99 -5.06
C GLY A 810 8.60 -15.27 -5.81
N HIS A 811 9.50 -15.89 -6.59
CA HIS A 811 9.25 -17.19 -7.19
C HIS A 811 9.07 -18.25 -6.10
N ARG A 812 8.11 -19.16 -6.32
CA ARG A 812 7.85 -20.29 -5.43
C ARG A 812 8.12 -21.59 -6.17
N VAL A 813 9.01 -22.41 -5.61
CA VAL A 813 9.41 -23.71 -6.15
C VAL A 813 9.04 -24.79 -5.13
N TRP A 814 8.17 -25.72 -5.52
CA TRP A 814 7.75 -26.81 -4.66
C TRP A 814 8.92 -27.75 -4.30
N GLY A 815 9.00 -28.16 -3.03
CA GLY A 815 10.04 -29.06 -2.52
C GLY A 815 11.43 -28.44 -2.34
N ALA A 816 11.69 -27.24 -2.89
CA ALA A 816 13.00 -26.61 -2.83
C ALA A 816 13.29 -25.95 -1.46
N PRO A 817 14.44 -26.22 -0.83
CA PRO A 817 14.89 -25.48 0.34
C PRO A 817 15.27 -24.04 -0.05
N ALA A 818 14.65 -23.07 0.63
CA ALA A 818 14.91 -21.64 0.46
C ALA A 818 14.77 -20.90 1.80
N TYR A 819 14.89 -19.58 1.78
CA TYR A 819 14.48 -18.71 2.90
C TYR A 819 13.12 -18.07 2.62
N ALA A 820 12.60 -17.27 3.54
CA ALA A 820 11.44 -16.41 3.31
C ALA A 820 11.78 -15.27 2.33
N ALA A 821 10.81 -14.81 1.53
CA ALA A 821 11.05 -13.91 0.41
C ALA A 821 11.67 -12.56 0.84
N GLU A 822 11.05 -11.87 1.81
CA GLU A 822 11.46 -10.54 2.27
C GLU A 822 12.89 -10.53 2.91
N PRO A 823 13.26 -11.43 3.83
CA PRO A 823 14.65 -11.57 4.27
C PRO A 823 15.64 -11.89 3.15
N THR A 824 15.21 -12.63 2.11
CA THR A 824 16.06 -12.93 0.95
C THR A 824 16.27 -11.72 0.06
N LEU A 825 15.23 -10.93 -0.19
CA LEU A 825 15.33 -9.67 -0.92
C LEU A 825 16.30 -8.71 -0.23
N ARG A 826 16.26 -8.66 1.12
CA ARG A 826 17.26 -7.90 1.91
C ARG A 826 18.67 -8.46 1.71
N LEU A 827 18.88 -9.77 1.84
CA LEU A 827 20.21 -10.39 1.59
C LEU A 827 20.77 -10.04 0.20
N VAL A 828 19.97 -10.20 -0.86
CA VAL A 828 20.38 -9.94 -2.24
C VAL A 828 20.65 -8.43 -2.45
N SER A 829 19.78 -7.57 -1.92
CA SER A 829 19.99 -6.11 -1.95
C SER A 829 21.28 -5.69 -1.23
N ARG A 830 21.57 -6.30 -0.07
CA ARG A 830 22.79 -6.04 0.71
C ARG A 830 24.05 -6.54 -0.02
N LEU A 831 23.99 -7.69 -0.70
CA LEU A 831 25.07 -8.21 -1.55
C LEU A 831 25.38 -7.26 -2.72
N LEU A 832 24.34 -6.81 -3.42
CA LEU A 832 24.47 -5.88 -4.55
C LEU A 832 24.97 -4.50 -4.08
N LEU A 833 24.48 -3.97 -2.96
CA LEU A 833 24.94 -2.69 -2.42
C LEU A 833 26.38 -2.73 -1.90
N LEU A 834 26.79 -3.82 -1.24
CA LEU A 834 28.19 -4.05 -0.87
C LEU A 834 29.09 -3.95 -2.11
N ARG A 835 28.70 -4.62 -3.19
CA ARG A 835 29.42 -4.58 -4.47
C ARG A 835 29.42 -3.19 -5.11
N TYR A 836 28.30 -2.47 -5.08
CA TYR A 836 28.21 -1.10 -5.61
C TYR A 836 29.15 -0.14 -4.87
N LEU A 837 29.27 -0.27 -3.55
CA LEU A 837 30.17 0.53 -2.73
C LEU A 837 31.66 0.22 -2.99
N ASP A 838 32.00 -1.04 -3.27
CA ASP A 838 33.36 -1.41 -3.72
C ASP A 838 33.71 -0.76 -5.07
N VAL A 839 32.82 -0.87 -6.07
CA VAL A 839 33.04 -0.33 -7.43
C VAL A 839 33.14 1.21 -7.39
N THR A 840 32.22 1.89 -6.69
CA THR A 840 32.22 3.36 -6.59
C THR A 840 33.30 3.91 -5.67
N GLY A 841 33.78 3.12 -4.71
CA GLY A 841 34.97 3.44 -3.91
C GLY A 841 36.28 3.41 -4.72
N THR A 842 36.32 2.68 -5.84
CA THR A 842 37.47 2.64 -6.75
C THR A 842 37.38 3.66 -7.89
N ALA A 843 37.91 4.87 -7.66
CA ALA A 843 38.33 5.72 -8.77
C ALA A 843 39.32 4.97 -9.67
N ARG A 844 39.14 5.04 -11.00
CA ARG A 844 39.95 4.30 -11.99
C ARG A 844 41.36 4.91 -12.16
N THR A 845 42.20 4.76 -11.14
CA THR A 845 43.62 5.12 -11.14
C THR A 845 44.44 3.97 -10.55
N ALA A 846 45.52 3.59 -11.21
CA ALA A 846 46.29 2.41 -10.86
C ALA A 846 47.09 2.58 -9.55
N GLY A 847 47.20 1.50 -8.76
CA GLY A 847 48.32 1.33 -7.82
C GLY A 847 48.16 1.84 -6.39
N ALA A 848 46.94 1.91 -5.83
CA ALA A 848 46.76 2.14 -4.39
C ALA A 848 45.57 1.35 -3.81
N LEU A 849 45.69 0.91 -2.55
CA LEU A 849 44.54 0.46 -1.75
C LEU A 849 43.78 1.70 -1.24
N PRO A 850 42.44 1.75 -1.34
CA PRO A 850 41.69 2.98 -1.10
C PRO A 850 41.46 3.25 0.39
N THR A 851 42.04 4.33 0.90
CA THR A 851 41.31 5.22 1.81
C THR A 851 40.29 6.03 0.99
N ARG A 852 39.11 6.32 1.54
CA ARG A 852 38.04 7.04 0.80
C ARG A 852 38.42 8.51 0.58
N PRO A 853 38.33 9.06 -0.65
CA PRO A 853 38.30 10.50 -0.86
C PRO A 853 36.91 11.05 -0.45
N ALA A 854 36.85 11.94 0.54
CA ALA A 854 35.59 12.35 1.16
C ALA A 854 34.64 13.14 0.23
N SER A 855 35.16 13.73 -0.84
CA SER A 855 34.37 14.38 -1.90
C SER A 855 33.32 13.46 -2.53
N SER A 856 33.56 12.14 -2.58
CA SER A 856 32.59 11.14 -3.02
C SER A 856 31.37 11.04 -2.09
N LEU A 857 31.59 11.12 -0.77
CA LEU A 857 30.53 11.09 0.24
C LEU A 857 29.73 12.39 0.24
N VAL A 858 30.38 13.54 0.03
CA VAL A 858 29.71 14.85 -0.11
C VAL A 858 28.69 14.83 -1.27
N ALA A 859 29.04 14.21 -2.40
CA ALA A 859 28.12 14.04 -3.52
C ALA A 859 26.91 13.15 -3.17
N PHE A 860 27.15 12.03 -2.47
CA PHE A 860 26.08 11.13 -2.00
C PHE A 860 25.09 11.87 -1.07
N VAL A 861 25.57 12.64 -0.09
CA VAL A 861 24.66 13.36 0.83
C VAL A 861 23.81 14.42 0.13
N ARG A 862 24.31 15.08 -0.94
CA ARG A 862 23.46 15.96 -1.77
C ARG A 862 22.26 15.24 -2.37
N THR A 863 22.38 13.96 -2.72
CA THR A 863 21.25 13.20 -3.23
C THR A 863 20.21 12.87 -2.16
N LEU A 864 20.63 12.59 -0.92
CA LEU A 864 19.73 12.44 0.24
C LEU A 864 18.99 13.76 0.55
N ILE A 865 19.65 14.91 0.40
CA ILE A 865 19.05 16.25 0.54
C ILE A 865 18.00 16.51 -0.56
N VAL A 866 18.27 16.11 -1.80
CA VAL A 866 17.34 16.30 -2.94
C VAL A 866 16.14 15.36 -2.85
N ALA A 867 16.29 14.20 -2.22
CA ALA A 867 15.21 13.24 -1.93
C ALA A 867 14.48 13.51 -0.60
N ASP A 868 14.72 14.65 0.05
CA ASP A 868 14.18 15.06 1.35
C ASP A 868 14.39 14.02 2.49
N ARG A 869 15.37 13.11 2.35
CA ARG A 869 15.79 12.07 3.32
C ARG A 869 16.67 12.67 4.42
N PHE A 870 16.17 13.72 5.07
CA PHE A 870 16.96 14.60 5.93
C PHE A 870 17.62 13.92 7.13
N GLY A 871 16.95 12.95 7.76
CA GLY A 871 17.53 12.21 8.90
C GLY A 871 18.80 11.44 8.54
N GLU A 872 18.87 10.89 7.33
CA GLU A 872 20.06 10.17 6.85
C GLU A 872 21.14 11.14 6.37
N ALA A 873 20.74 12.24 5.74
CA ALA A 873 21.66 13.31 5.36
C ALA A 873 22.36 13.94 6.59
N VAL A 874 21.66 14.04 7.72
CA VAL A 874 22.21 14.44 9.03
C VAL A 874 23.32 13.49 9.48
N GLU A 875 23.05 12.19 9.50
CA GLU A 875 24.00 11.19 10.00
C GLU A 875 25.24 11.07 9.11
N TRP A 876 25.06 11.12 7.80
CA TRP A 876 26.18 11.08 6.85
C TRP A 876 27.00 12.38 6.83
N THR A 877 26.39 13.56 6.98
CA THR A 877 27.16 14.80 7.15
C THR A 877 28.08 14.69 8.37
N ARG A 878 27.53 14.25 9.51
CA ARG A 878 28.30 13.98 10.74
C ARG A 878 29.31 12.84 10.60
N ALA A 879 29.10 11.88 9.71
CA ALA A 879 30.08 10.84 9.42
C ALA A 879 31.27 11.40 8.64
N ILE A 880 31.02 12.25 7.63
CA ILE A 880 32.07 12.94 6.87
C ILE A 880 32.87 13.85 7.82
N GLU A 881 32.21 14.70 8.62
CA GLU A 881 32.85 15.60 9.60
C GLU A 881 33.80 14.92 10.58
N ARG A 882 33.60 13.61 10.87
CA ARG A 882 34.45 12.82 11.77
C ARG A 882 35.54 12.02 11.05
N LEU A 883 35.47 11.88 9.73
CA LEU A 883 36.43 11.14 8.90
C LEU A 883 37.38 12.08 8.15
N ASP A 884 36.88 13.22 7.70
CA ASP A 884 37.60 14.26 6.97
C ASP A 884 36.87 15.60 7.18
N PRO A 885 37.25 16.41 8.18
CA PRO A 885 36.59 17.68 8.49
C PRO A 885 36.84 18.77 7.44
N ASP A 886 37.88 18.63 6.61
CA ASP A 886 38.26 19.56 5.55
C ASP A 886 37.75 19.10 4.17
N ALA A 887 36.88 18.08 4.13
CA ALA A 887 36.36 17.47 2.91
C ALA A 887 35.75 18.49 1.93
N ASP A 888 36.28 18.50 0.70
CA ASP A 888 35.91 19.50 -0.30
C ASP A 888 34.39 19.50 -0.61
N GLY A 889 33.78 20.68 -0.50
CA GLY A 889 32.34 20.89 -0.63
C GLY A 889 31.48 20.64 0.63
N LEU A 890 32.04 20.15 1.74
CA LEU A 890 31.30 19.87 2.99
C LEU A 890 30.60 21.12 3.58
N THR A 891 31.26 22.27 3.57
CA THR A 891 30.64 23.54 4.03
C THR A 891 29.43 23.94 3.18
N GLY A 892 29.50 23.70 1.85
CA GLY A 892 28.36 23.91 0.95
C GLY A 892 27.22 22.91 1.18
N LEU A 893 27.56 21.64 1.44
CA LEU A 893 26.61 20.59 1.80
C LEU A 893 25.81 20.95 3.06
N ARG A 894 26.48 21.44 4.11
CA ARG A 894 25.83 21.91 5.34
C ARG A 894 24.84 23.05 5.06
N GLY A 895 25.21 24.02 4.22
CA GLY A 895 24.31 25.11 3.80
C GLY A 895 23.09 24.64 3.01
N GLU A 896 23.26 23.67 2.12
CA GLU A 896 22.18 23.11 1.29
C GLU A 896 21.17 22.30 2.14
N LEU A 897 21.69 21.42 3.01
CA LEU A 897 20.91 20.62 3.97
C LEU A 897 20.08 21.52 4.90
N ARG A 898 20.72 22.53 5.50
CA ARG A 898 20.09 23.56 6.33
C ARG A 898 18.92 24.24 5.63
N SER A 899 19.16 24.74 4.42
CA SER A 899 18.16 25.47 3.63
C SER A 899 16.94 24.62 3.31
N ARG A 900 17.16 23.36 2.88
CA ARG A 900 16.10 22.41 2.53
C ARG A 900 15.27 21.98 3.74
N MET A 901 15.90 21.63 4.85
CA MET A 901 15.18 21.25 6.08
C MET A 901 14.31 22.40 6.62
N LEU A 902 14.81 23.64 6.58
CA LEU A 902 14.04 24.82 6.99
C LEU A 902 12.84 25.10 6.05
N ALA A 903 12.97 24.81 4.75
CA ALA A 903 11.85 24.91 3.81
C ALA A 903 10.79 23.83 4.07
N ALA A 904 11.21 22.57 4.25
CA ALA A 904 10.32 21.45 4.54
C ALA A 904 9.57 21.62 5.88
N PHE A 905 10.25 22.14 6.91
CA PHE A 905 9.63 22.49 8.20
C PHE A 905 8.50 23.52 8.03
N ARG A 906 8.77 24.60 7.27
CA ARG A 906 7.78 25.67 7.01
C ARG A 906 6.56 25.15 6.23
N ALA A 907 6.78 24.25 5.27
CA ALA A 907 5.69 23.59 4.55
C ALA A 907 4.84 22.71 5.49
N ALA A 908 5.47 21.83 6.28
CA ALA A 908 4.76 20.99 7.24
C ALA A 908 3.91 21.80 8.23
N ARG A 909 4.40 22.96 8.70
CA ARG A 909 3.59 23.85 9.55
C ARG A 909 2.48 24.60 8.81
N ALA A 910 2.65 24.94 7.54
CA ALA A 910 1.58 25.52 6.72
C ALA A 910 0.44 24.52 6.44
N ASP A 911 0.77 23.23 6.34
CA ASP A 911 -0.18 22.13 6.10
C ASP A 911 -0.88 21.64 7.39
N GLY A 912 -0.54 22.17 8.57
CA GLY A 912 -1.02 21.66 9.86
C GLY A 912 -0.45 20.29 10.27
N ARG A 913 0.70 19.89 9.72
CA ARG A 913 1.38 18.60 10.01
C ARG A 913 2.37 18.74 11.16
N ASP A 914 1.87 19.10 12.34
CA ASP A 914 2.69 19.43 13.52
C ASP A 914 3.66 18.32 13.94
N ALA A 915 3.28 17.04 13.78
CA ALA A 915 4.18 15.91 14.07
C ALA A 915 5.39 15.83 13.11
N ASP A 916 5.21 16.17 11.83
CA ASP A 916 6.31 16.27 10.85
C ASP A 916 7.18 17.49 11.15
N ALA A 917 6.56 18.64 11.44
CA ALA A 917 7.27 19.85 11.82
C ALA A 917 8.12 19.64 13.09
N ALA A 918 7.57 18.98 14.12
CA ALA A 918 8.31 18.64 15.34
C ALA A 918 9.46 17.64 15.09
N ARG A 919 9.28 16.66 14.17
CA ARG A 919 10.36 15.75 13.75
C ARG A 919 11.49 16.51 13.04
N LEU A 920 11.15 17.38 12.09
CA LEU A 920 12.10 18.19 11.33
C LEU A 920 12.83 19.20 12.24
N ALA A 921 12.13 19.85 13.17
CA ALA A 921 12.75 20.76 14.14
C ALA A 921 13.82 20.08 15.00
N ARG A 922 13.55 18.86 15.51
CA ARG A 922 14.55 18.06 16.23
C ARG A 922 15.76 17.70 15.36
N GLN A 923 15.54 17.39 14.07
CA GLN A 923 16.62 17.05 13.13
C GLN A 923 17.47 18.28 12.74
N VAL A 924 16.86 19.46 12.53
CA VAL A 924 17.60 20.73 12.30
C VAL A 924 18.47 21.06 13.51
N THR A 925 17.86 21.01 14.70
CA THR A 925 18.52 21.29 16.00
C THR A 925 19.78 20.44 16.20
N ALA A 926 19.77 19.18 15.74
CA ALA A 926 20.90 18.28 15.87
C ALA A 926 22.14 18.66 15.02
N LEU A 927 21.97 19.36 13.90
CA LEU A 927 23.07 19.78 13.00
C LEU A 927 23.47 21.25 13.15
N PHE A 928 22.49 22.10 13.45
CA PHE A 928 22.60 23.54 13.39
C PHE A 928 22.08 24.15 14.72
N PRO A 929 22.83 24.03 15.83
CA PRO A 929 22.38 24.52 17.14
C PRO A 929 22.03 26.01 17.12
N ASP A 930 22.74 26.81 16.32
CA ASP A 930 22.48 28.25 16.17
C ASP A 930 21.13 28.57 15.50
N ASP A 931 20.57 27.65 14.70
CA ASP A 931 19.27 27.83 14.04
C ASP A 931 18.08 27.69 14.99
N LEU A 932 18.27 27.08 16.18
CA LEU A 932 17.28 27.12 17.25
C LEU A 932 16.82 28.56 17.50
N ARG A 933 17.74 29.53 17.52
CA ARG A 933 17.41 30.92 17.79
C ARG A 933 16.49 31.51 16.72
N GLY A 934 16.69 31.18 15.45
CA GLY A 934 15.85 31.65 14.34
C GLY A 934 14.48 30.98 14.28
N LEU A 935 14.42 29.67 14.56
CA LEU A 935 13.15 28.92 14.62
C LEU A 935 12.32 29.29 15.85
N TRP A 936 12.94 29.40 17.03
CA TRP A 936 12.28 29.73 18.28
C TRP A 936 11.72 31.16 18.30
N LEU A 937 12.44 32.14 17.73
CA LEU A 937 11.90 33.49 17.55
C LEU A 937 10.68 33.53 16.62
N ALA A 938 10.70 32.75 15.52
CA ALA A 938 9.58 32.68 14.58
C ALA A 938 8.32 31.99 15.17
N GLU A 939 8.49 31.12 16.17
CA GLU A 939 7.39 30.52 16.94
C GLU A 939 6.89 31.45 18.07
N GLN A 940 7.78 32.16 18.77
CA GLN A 940 7.42 33.19 19.76
C GLN A 940 6.50 34.27 19.17
N GLU A 941 6.76 34.71 17.94
CA GLU A 941 5.92 35.69 17.23
C GLU A 941 4.50 35.17 16.86
N ARG A 942 4.22 33.87 17.04
CA ARG A 942 2.94 33.24 16.66
C ARG A 942 2.23 32.46 17.77
N GLY A 943 2.86 32.28 18.93
CA GLY A 943 2.17 31.92 20.17
C GLY A 943 1.75 30.44 20.33
N GLY A 944 2.44 29.50 19.67
CA GLY A 944 2.21 28.06 19.85
C GLY A 944 3.03 27.44 20.99
N PRO A 945 2.47 26.52 21.81
CA PRO A 945 3.25 25.69 22.73
C PRO A 945 3.94 24.52 22.02
N ILE A 946 4.93 23.90 22.69
CA ILE A 946 5.57 22.65 22.25
C ILE A 946 5.52 21.67 23.43
N ASP A 947 5.01 20.45 23.19
CA ASP A 947 4.81 19.44 24.23
C ASP A 947 6.06 18.62 24.60
N ARG A 948 6.01 18.08 25.81
CA ARG A 948 7.08 17.32 26.50
C ARG A 948 7.30 15.91 25.93
N PRO A 949 8.54 15.43 25.76
CA PRO A 949 8.84 14.03 25.43
C PRO A 949 8.38 13.05 26.53
N ALA A 950 8.05 11.81 26.15
CA ALA A 950 7.40 10.82 27.01
C ALA A 950 8.28 10.28 28.17
N ASP A 951 9.60 10.50 28.11
CA ASP A 951 10.58 9.70 28.85
C ASP A 951 10.92 10.26 30.26
N ALA A 952 10.33 11.40 30.64
CA ALA A 952 10.71 12.15 31.84
C ALA A 952 9.81 11.82 33.06
N PRO A 953 10.38 11.70 34.29
CA PRO A 953 9.69 11.18 35.48
C PRO A 953 8.48 11.99 35.98
N ALA A 954 7.62 11.31 36.74
CA ALA A 954 6.21 11.63 36.92
C ALA A 954 5.86 12.61 38.06
N ASP A 955 6.84 13.08 38.82
CA ASP A 955 6.69 13.73 40.13
C ASP A 955 6.97 15.25 40.13
N LEU A 956 6.93 15.90 38.95
CA LEU A 956 7.07 17.36 38.78
C LEU A 956 5.74 18.02 38.37
N PRO A 957 5.14 18.91 39.20
CA PRO A 957 3.93 19.65 38.87
C PRO A 957 4.08 20.58 37.65
N ALA A 958 3.04 20.64 36.82
CA ALA A 958 3.07 21.37 35.55
C ALA A 958 3.13 22.90 35.71
N GLY A 959 3.96 23.56 34.90
CA GLY A 959 3.95 25.02 34.70
C GLY A 959 5.28 25.77 34.88
N LEU A 960 6.38 25.09 35.26
CA LEU A 960 7.66 25.77 35.54
C LEU A 960 8.93 24.90 35.37
N ALA A 961 8.87 23.80 34.61
CA ALA A 961 9.98 22.84 34.45
C ALA A 961 11.08 23.30 33.48
N ASP A 962 10.82 24.31 32.64
CA ASP A 962 11.64 24.64 31.45
C ASP A 962 12.89 25.49 31.73
N ILE A 963 13.42 25.47 32.96
CA ILE A 963 14.70 26.12 33.32
C ILE A 963 15.52 25.19 34.23
N GLU A 964 16.07 24.11 33.65
CA GLU A 964 17.44 23.71 34.00
C GLU A 964 18.18 23.00 32.85
N VAL A 965 19.50 23.19 32.85
CA VAL A 965 20.55 22.48 32.07
C VAL A 965 20.33 22.27 30.57
N VAL A 966 20.90 23.18 29.77
CA VAL A 966 21.48 22.81 28.46
C VAL A 966 22.94 22.39 28.68
N PHE A 967 23.43 21.41 27.91
CA PHE A 967 24.74 20.77 28.09
C PHE A 967 25.92 21.75 27.99
N GLY A 968 26.43 22.20 29.15
CA GLY A 968 27.57 23.11 29.30
C GLY A 968 28.11 23.09 30.73
N ASP A 969 29.32 23.63 30.93
CA ASP A 969 29.93 23.69 32.27
C ASP A 969 29.26 24.76 33.15
N GLN A 970 29.46 24.63 34.47
CA GLN A 970 28.91 25.53 35.50
C GLN A 970 29.19 27.02 35.22
N THR A 971 30.34 27.38 34.66
CA THR A 971 30.72 28.76 34.31
C THR A 971 29.99 29.25 33.07
N THR A 972 29.81 28.39 32.08
CA THR A 972 29.07 28.70 30.85
C THR A 972 27.58 28.90 31.16
N ASN A 973 26.99 28.05 32.00
CA ASN A 973 25.59 28.16 32.42
C ASN A 973 25.36 29.41 33.27
N ALA A 974 26.24 29.69 34.25
CA ALA A 974 26.21 30.91 35.05
C ALA A 974 26.28 32.18 34.16
N ARG A 975 27.21 32.21 33.19
CA ARG A 975 27.38 33.35 32.28
C ARG A 975 26.13 33.60 31.43
N TRP A 976 25.48 32.55 30.93
CA TRP A 976 24.25 32.68 30.15
C TRP A 976 23.08 33.17 31.02
N LEU A 977 22.87 32.59 32.21
CA LEU A 977 21.82 33.00 33.13
C LEU A 977 21.99 34.47 33.60
N LEU A 978 23.22 34.91 33.89
CA LEU A 978 23.51 36.32 34.18
C LEU A 978 23.14 37.24 33.01
N GLN A 979 23.46 36.85 31.76
CA GLN A 979 23.11 37.63 30.58
C GLN A 979 21.58 37.73 30.39
N GLN A 980 20.83 36.65 30.62
CA GLN A 980 19.36 36.69 30.59
C GLN A 980 18.79 37.59 31.71
N TRP A 981 19.39 37.57 32.90
CA TRP A 981 19.01 38.44 34.01
C TRP A 981 19.24 39.92 33.66
N GLN A 982 20.42 40.27 33.12
CA GLN A 982 20.74 41.62 32.65
C GLN A 982 19.73 42.12 31.61
N GLN A 983 19.44 41.32 30.57
CA GLN A 983 18.52 41.72 29.51
C GLN A 983 17.09 41.96 30.05
N GLN A 984 16.64 41.19 31.04
CA GLN A 984 15.35 41.44 31.70
C GLN A 984 15.37 42.67 32.63
N LYS A 985 16.53 43.00 33.22
CA LYS A 985 16.71 44.24 34.01
C LYS A 985 16.67 45.48 33.12
N GLU A 986 17.37 45.47 31.99
CA GLU A 986 17.33 46.54 30.99
C GLU A 986 15.92 46.75 30.43
N GLN A 987 15.21 45.66 30.11
CA GLN A 987 13.82 45.71 29.68
C GLN A 987 12.89 46.30 30.75
N TYR A 988 13.08 45.91 32.02
CA TYR A 988 12.32 46.47 33.14
C TYR A 988 12.58 47.98 33.32
N ASP A 989 13.83 48.42 33.27
CA ASP A 989 14.18 49.84 33.44
C ASP A 989 13.63 50.71 32.30
N ALA A 990 13.62 50.19 31.06
CA ALA A 990 12.97 50.86 29.92
C ALA A 990 11.44 51.00 30.12
N LEU A 991 10.77 49.94 30.60
CA LEU A 991 9.33 49.97 30.89
C LEU A 991 8.99 50.90 32.07
N GLN A 992 9.85 50.98 33.10
CA GLN A 992 9.69 51.93 34.20
C GLN A 992 9.83 53.38 33.73
N LYS A 993 10.75 53.65 32.79
CA LYS A 993 10.85 54.97 32.17
C LYS A 993 9.59 55.30 31.35
N GLU A 994 9.13 54.39 30.50
CA GLU A 994 7.90 54.59 29.70
C GLU A 994 6.67 54.85 30.60
N LEU A 995 6.59 54.19 31.76
CA LEU A 995 5.54 54.42 32.75
C LEU A 995 5.63 55.80 33.43
N ALA A 996 6.85 56.30 33.67
CA ALA A 996 7.10 57.65 34.20
C ALA A 996 6.79 58.74 33.16
N ASP A 997 7.18 58.54 31.90
CA ASP A 997 6.87 59.44 30.79
C ASP A 997 5.34 59.52 30.56
N ALA A 998 4.64 58.38 30.54
CA ALA A 998 3.18 58.31 30.44
C ALA A 998 2.46 58.99 31.63
N LYS A 999 3.02 58.92 32.84
CA LYS A 999 2.50 59.66 34.00
C LYS A 999 2.65 61.18 33.80
N SER A 1000 3.77 61.64 33.25
CA SER A 1000 3.99 63.06 32.95
C SER A 1000 3.00 63.60 31.92
N GLU A 1001 2.65 62.81 30.89
CA GLU A 1001 1.60 63.16 29.93
C GLU A 1001 0.20 63.26 30.59
N LEU A 1002 -0.12 62.35 31.51
CA LEU A 1002 -1.39 62.39 32.25
C LEU A 1002 -1.49 63.65 33.15
N ASP A 1003 -0.42 63.99 33.86
CA ASP A 1003 -0.35 65.22 34.67
C ASP A 1003 -0.48 66.48 33.79
N ALA A 1004 0.10 66.48 32.58
CA ALA A 1004 -0.03 67.57 31.60
C ALA A 1004 -1.45 67.70 31.03
N LEU A 1005 -2.14 66.59 30.74
CA LEU A 1005 -3.55 66.58 30.32
C LEU A 1005 -4.47 67.11 31.41
N ASP A 1006 -4.25 66.73 32.68
CA ASP A 1006 -5.03 67.24 33.81
C ASP A 1006 -4.75 68.73 34.08
N ALA A 1007 -3.53 69.22 33.83
CA ALA A 1007 -3.23 70.65 33.85
C ALA A 1007 -3.98 71.41 32.73
N ARG A 1008 -4.02 70.86 31.50
CA ARG A 1008 -4.78 71.41 30.37
C ARG A 1008 -6.29 71.45 30.66
N ALA A 1009 -6.85 70.40 31.25
CA ALA A 1009 -8.25 70.35 31.65
C ALA A 1009 -8.59 71.45 32.68
N ARG A 1010 -7.75 71.63 33.71
CA ARG A 1010 -7.91 72.69 34.72
C ARG A 1010 -7.79 74.09 34.13
N GLU A 1011 -7.01 74.28 33.07
CA GLU A 1011 -6.96 75.54 32.34
C GLU A 1011 -8.24 75.81 31.54
N LEU A 1012 -8.77 74.83 30.81
CA LEU A 1012 -10.04 74.96 30.08
C LEU A 1012 -11.22 75.28 31.01
N ILE A 1013 -11.29 74.65 32.19
CA ILE A 1013 -12.32 74.97 33.21
C ILE A 1013 -12.21 76.44 33.65
N ARG A 1014 -10.99 76.93 33.91
CA ARG A 1014 -10.75 78.33 34.29
C ARG A 1014 -11.08 79.32 33.17
N GLN A 1015 -10.88 78.93 31.91
CA GLN A 1015 -11.23 79.75 30.74
C GLN A 1015 -12.75 79.84 30.54
N GLN A 1016 -13.49 78.72 30.70
CA GLN A 1016 -14.96 78.75 30.69
C GLN A 1016 -15.53 79.59 31.84
N ALA A 1017 -15.00 79.45 33.06
CA ALA A 1017 -15.44 80.22 34.22
C ALA A 1017 -15.29 81.74 34.00
N ARG A 1018 -14.25 82.18 33.27
CA ARG A 1018 -14.03 83.59 32.90
C ARG A 1018 -14.91 84.09 31.75
N SER A 1019 -15.52 83.22 30.94
CA SER A 1019 -16.21 83.63 29.71
C SER A 1019 -17.70 83.94 29.87
N GLY A 1020 -18.29 83.69 31.05
CA GLY A 1020 -19.64 84.16 31.42
C GLY A 1020 -20.82 83.64 30.57
N ARG A 1021 -20.62 82.62 29.73
CA ARG A 1021 -21.66 82.05 28.85
C ARG A 1021 -21.82 80.55 29.05
N GLY A 1022 -22.88 80.14 29.74
CA GLY A 1022 -23.32 78.74 29.77
C GLY A 1022 -23.88 78.34 28.42
N GLY A 1023 -23.14 77.55 27.64
CA GLY A 1023 -23.57 77.17 26.29
C GLY A 1023 -22.58 76.32 25.50
N ALA A 1024 -22.60 75.00 25.73
CA ALA A 1024 -22.35 73.92 24.75
C ALA A 1024 -21.10 73.93 23.83
N ARG A 1025 -20.11 74.82 23.99
CA ARG A 1025 -18.91 74.89 23.12
C ARG A 1025 -17.62 74.29 23.69
N GLY A 1026 -17.61 73.83 24.95
CA GLY A 1026 -16.42 73.19 25.56
C GLY A 1026 -16.33 71.67 25.42
N GLY A 1027 -17.48 70.98 25.23
CA GLY A 1027 -17.57 69.51 25.31
C GLY A 1027 -16.51 68.79 24.48
N GLY A 1028 -16.49 69.06 23.17
CA GLY A 1028 -15.59 68.40 22.22
C GLY A 1028 -14.08 68.67 22.38
N GLU A 1029 -13.63 69.46 23.37
CA GLU A 1029 -12.22 69.49 23.80
C GLU A 1029 -12.01 68.68 25.09
N PHE A 1030 -12.94 68.73 26.05
CA PHE A 1030 -12.93 67.82 27.20
C PHE A 1030 -13.09 66.35 26.78
N ASP A 1031 -13.94 66.05 25.81
CA ASP A 1031 -14.13 64.70 25.26
C ASP A 1031 -12.85 64.15 24.62
N LYS A 1032 -12.06 65.03 23.97
CA LYS A 1032 -10.74 64.68 23.40
C LYS A 1032 -9.71 64.41 24.50
N ILE A 1033 -9.65 65.27 25.52
CA ILE A 1033 -8.77 65.07 26.68
C ILE A 1033 -9.15 63.77 27.40
N ALA A 1034 -10.44 63.49 27.61
CA ALA A 1034 -10.92 62.26 28.23
C ALA A 1034 -10.58 61.01 27.39
N ALA A 1035 -10.73 61.08 26.07
CA ALA A 1035 -10.35 59.99 25.17
C ALA A 1035 -8.83 59.73 25.16
N GLN A 1036 -8.02 60.79 25.08
CA GLN A 1036 -6.55 60.70 25.09
C GLN A 1036 -6.03 60.21 26.46
N ARG A 1037 -6.58 60.75 27.56
CA ARG A 1037 -6.31 60.29 28.92
C ARG A 1037 -6.64 58.79 29.06
N LYS A 1038 -7.82 58.35 28.61
CA LYS A 1038 -8.22 56.94 28.65
C LYS A 1038 -7.28 56.04 27.82
N LEU A 1039 -6.78 56.52 26.68
CA LEU A 1039 -5.80 55.79 25.87
C LEU A 1039 -4.48 55.62 26.62
N ILE A 1040 -3.92 56.70 27.18
CA ILE A 1040 -2.65 56.67 27.94
C ILE A 1040 -2.80 55.81 29.21
N GLU A 1041 -3.87 55.96 29.98
CA GLU A 1041 -4.15 55.11 31.14
C GLU A 1041 -4.36 53.62 30.78
N THR A 1042 -4.75 53.31 29.54
CA THR A 1042 -4.88 51.93 29.06
C THR A 1042 -3.52 51.38 28.62
N GLN A 1043 -2.66 52.20 28.03
CA GLN A 1043 -1.30 51.81 27.66
C GLN A 1043 -0.41 51.65 28.89
N ALA A 1044 -0.42 52.61 29.82
CA ALA A 1044 0.32 52.56 31.08
C ALA A 1044 0.03 51.27 31.87
N ARG A 1045 -1.24 50.83 31.95
CA ARG A 1045 -1.62 49.55 32.58
C ARG A 1045 -1.10 48.30 31.86
N LYS A 1046 -0.80 48.37 30.56
CA LYS A 1046 -0.09 47.29 29.84
C LYS A 1046 1.40 47.32 30.13
N THR A 1047 2.02 48.50 30.09
CA THR A 1047 3.44 48.72 30.42
C THR A 1047 3.76 48.28 31.85
N GLU A 1048 2.92 48.65 32.83
CA GLU A 1048 3.01 48.23 34.24
C GLU A 1048 2.91 46.70 34.38
N ARG A 1049 1.97 46.07 33.67
CA ARG A 1049 1.86 44.60 33.65
C ARG A 1049 3.12 43.93 33.06
N ALA A 1050 3.64 44.44 31.95
CA ALA A 1050 4.87 43.92 31.33
C ALA A 1050 6.10 44.10 32.25
N ALA A 1051 6.17 45.21 33.00
CA ALA A 1051 7.23 45.44 33.98
C ALA A 1051 7.15 44.42 35.13
N ASN A 1052 5.94 44.18 35.68
CA ASN A 1052 5.72 43.16 36.71
C ASN A 1052 6.04 41.73 36.20
N GLU A 1053 5.71 41.40 34.96
CA GLU A 1053 6.08 40.13 34.34
C GLU A 1053 7.61 40.00 34.13
N SER A 1054 8.32 41.10 33.86
CA SER A 1054 9.80 41.12 33.82
C SER A 1054 10.43 40.92 35.20
N VAL A 1055 9.87 41.51 36.27
CA VAL A 1055 10.29 41.24 37.66
C VAL A 1055 10.07 39.76 38.03
N ALA A 1056 8.92 39.19 37.64
CA ALA A 1056 8.65 37.77 37.87
C ALA A 1056 9.64 36.85 37.13
N LYS A 1057 10.12 37.24 35.94
CA LYS A 1057 11.19 36.54 35.20
C LYS A 1057 12.55 36.69 35.88
N MET A 1058 12.96 37.91 36.24
CA MET A 1058 14.21 38.15 36.99
C MET A 1058 14.27 37.30 38.26
N ASN A 1059 13.19 37.25 39.05
CA ASN A 1059 13.12 36.45 40.28
C ASN A 1059 13.11 34.92 40.05
N ARG A 1060 12.79 34.44 38.84
CA ARG A 1060 13.00 33.02 38.45
C ARG A 1060 14.47 32.78 38.14
N ILE A 1061 15.09 33.63 37.33
CA ILE A 1061 16.51 33.54 36.95
C ILE A 1061 17.42 33.69 38.19
N THR A 1062 17.11 34.60 39.12
CA THR A 1062 17.82 34.75 40.42
C THR A 1062 17.86 33.44 41.21
N ARG A 1063 16.80 32.61 41.15
CA ARG A 1063 16.77 31.30 41.84
C ARG A 1063 17.53 30.22 41.06
N ALA A 1064 17.46 30.23 39.73
CA ALA A 1064 18.26 29.35 38.88
C ALA A 1064 19.78 29.67 38.93
N LEU A 1065 20.16 30.87 39.36
CA LEU A 1065 21.56 31.26 39.60
C LEU A 1065 22.11 30.74 40.94
N ALA A 1066 21.28 30.42 41.92
CA ALA A 1066 21.73 30.04 43.28
C ALA A 1066 22.64 28.79 43.33
N PRO A 1067 22.43 27.71 42.52
CA PRO A 1067 23.36 26.57 42.47
C PRO A 1067 24.75 26.91 41.88
N HIS A 1068 24.92 28.11 41.32
CA HIS A 1068 26.10 28.51 40.55
C HIS A 1068 26.92 29.63 41.22
N GLU A 1069 26.66 29.98 42.48
CA GLU A 1069 27.33 31.07 43.23
C GLU A 1069 28.85 31.10 43.06
N ASP A 1070 29.49 29.94 43.16
CA ASP A 1070 30.94 29.75 43.07
C ASP A 1070 31.51 30.09 41.67
N ALA A 1071 30.71 29.91 40.61
CA ALA A 1071 31.05 30.28 39.24
C ALA A 1071 30.74 31.75 38.95
N ILE A 1072 29.65 32.28 39.52
CA ILE A 1072 29.24 33.69 39.42
C ILE A 1072 30.29 34.61 40.09
N ALA A 1073 30.81 34.20 41.25
CA ALA A 1073 31.89 34.90 41.94
C ALA A 1073 33.18 34.96 41.10
N ARG A 1074 33.53 33.87 40.40
CA ARG A 1074 34.69 33.81 39.48
C ARG A 1074 34.49 34.65 38.22
N LEU A 1075 33.25 34.82 37.76
CA LEU A 1075 32.87 35.74 36.69
C LEU A 1075 32.89 37.21 37.12
N GLY A 1076 33.21 37.51 38.39
CA GLY A 1076 33.34 38.88 38.89
C GLY A 1076 32.00 39.54 39.21
N TRP A 1077 31.02 38.77 39.69
CA TRP A 1077 29.71 39.25 40.12
C TRP A 1077 29.49 39.02 41.63
N ILE A 1078 28.67 39.86 42.25
CA ILE A 1078 28.30 39.79 43.66
C ILE A 1078 26.79 40.02 43.85
N VAL A 1079 26.25 39.53 44.97
CA VAL A 1079 24.91 39.92 45.44
C VAL A 1079 25.05 41.07 46.44
N ARG A 1080 24.25 42.11 46.29
CA ARG A 1080 24.05 43.15 47.31
C ARG A 1080 22.55 43.41 47.43
N ASP A 1081 22.03 43.34 48.66
CA ASP A 1081 20.61 43.55 48.98
C ASP A 1081 19.62 42.70 48.13
N GLY A 1082 20.03 41.47 47.79
CA GLY A 1082 19.27 40.52 46.95
C GLY A 1082 19.40 40.72 45.44
N VAL A 1083 20.22 41.69 44.99
CA VAL A 1083 20.40 42.04 43.58
C VAL A 1083 21.80 41.61 43.10
N TRP A 1084 21.85 40.89 41.98
CA TRP A 1084 23.10 40.53 41.30
C TRP A 1084 23.69 41.75 40.57
N MET A 1085 24.97 42.02 40.76
CA MET A 1085 25.68 43.13 40.10
C MET A 1085 27.15 42.82 39.82
N PRO A 1086 27.77 43.41 38.77
CA PRO A 1086 29.21 43.27 38.53
C PRO A 1086 30.01 43.87 39.69
N LYS A 1087 31.07 43.19 40.10
CA LYS A 1087 32.01 43.65 41.11
C LYS A 1087 32.86 44.78 40.53
N ALA A 1088 32.57 46.02 40.92
CA ALA A 1088 33.30 47.19 40.45
C ALA A 1088 34.80 47.10 40.80
N GLN A 1089 35.65 47.52 39.87
CA GLN A 1089 37.09 47.24 39.90
C GLN A 1089 37.90 48.02 40.96
N ASN A 1090 37.23 48.81 41.81
CA ASN A 1090 37.82 49.73 42.79
C ASN A 1090 37.33 49.54 44.25
N ASP A 1091 36.54 48.50 44.57
CA ASP A 1091 36.14 48.20 45.95
C ASP A 1091 37.29 47.57 46.76
N THR A 1092 38.36 48.35 46.97
CA THR A 1092 39.46 48.08 47.91
C THR A 1092 39.50 49.14 49.02
N ALA A 1093 38.42 49.22 49.79
CA ALA A 1093 38.34 50.00 51.03
C ALA A 1093 37.67 49.15 52.13
N PRO A 1094 38.23 49.07 53.34
CA PRO A 1094 37.60 48.38 54.47
C PRO A 1094 36.37 49.14 54.98
N PRO A 1095 35.42 48.47 55.66
CA PRO A 1095 34.18 49.10 56.11
C PRO A 1095 34.42 50.16 57.19
N ALA A 1096 33.73 51.30 57.05
CA ALA A 1096 33.43 52.21 58.16
C ALA A 1096 32.20 51.66 58.94
N PRO A 1097 32.08 51.96 60.25
CA PRO A 1097 31.10 51.34 61.14
C PRO A 1097 29.65 51.84 60.94
#